data_AF-A0A7X1ZRL3-F1
#
_entry.id   AF-A0A7X1ZRL3-F1
#
_cell.length_a   1.000
_cell.length_b   1.000
_cell.length_c   1.000
_cell.angle_alpha   90.00
_cell.angle_beta   90.00
_cell.angle_gamma   90.00
#
_symmetry.space_group_name_H-M   'P 1'
#
loop_
_entity.id
_entity.type
_entity.pdbx_description
1 polymer ?
#
loop_
_entity_poly.entity_id
_entity_poly.type
_entity_poly.pdbx_seq_one_letter_code
_entity_poly.pdbx_strand_id
1 'polypeptide(L)'
;MAKNSLHKILSRFADVRSEESSTSVLLFFYFFMITSSAYIIKLVKISDFLEKLSSRRLPYAYLLTAILIGFFVTLNFRLLRVMKRHVYISISLVFFITSLLVFWLLFTQGRNWLPLAYWNWISMVFWFWADIFLVASVTQFWILINDIYNPRQAKRLVGFLVSGGLLGGVAGALLTSLSKIVGTENLLLICPFMLGICLIIVNRVHRIIQNEKKEEAKPSEVRKKPKIGYGKSFSLLRKNRHLVLLTGIMAVAIIVTTLIDFQFNYFIEDAYPDKDARTAFLGMFFAVFLVFSNLLHVFSTSRVLKNFGIRVALLVAPFFLLVFSGAIFIFPFALIYWALIIKGTDKSLAHSLNQSVRELLYIPIPPEIKYKAKVFIDMFVNKFAKGIAALLILLFFSALSFEIKYISIIAIIFILIWIILNILITREYVNIVKRNLEIKWHDADKFVAEKIDIDMTKLVFDTLESKKRSSVLYAMNLFDLVKKEKLSSKLKKIISYKSDEVRASSMDSLFEVDGEVLIPETEDSLDEESLDTQVKEVMSLNVYQELMKGHLDKIVGEEGKEEEVSRMEAAKVMGIMEPTPSVIHNLNKLLRDKSPEVVSYALESAGKLKKREFVPFIIQNLKNPSIQRVANKALVEYGVKIIGTLKDYLGDPSEDARLRKAIPDILAQTGAQRAAEVLALELRKESRDVKSEIVSAMYKMRSEKPQIHFREQIVVPQIIREIKESYMILKEIHDLKASKKKEFLAKNLENNLARSLKYIFELLSLVYPREDIIKAYQNITTGTKKAIDYSIELLDNIVRKEIMEVFLPLIEDIPFEDKVKKGRKMLKILEKMELHDPKKAKIS
;
A
#
# COMPACT_ATOMS: atom_id res chain seq x y z
N MET A 1 36.51 25.20 23.51
CA MET A 1 35.59 24.77 24.60
C MET A 1 34.09 24.98 24.28
N ALA A 2 33.63 26.12 23.72
CA ALA A 2 32.19 26.37 23.47
C ALA A 2 31.48 25.43 22.46
N LYS A 3 32.19 24.87 21.46
CA LYS A 3 31.60 23.88 20.51
C LYS A 3 31.13 22.59 21.20
N ASN A 4 31.79 22.16 22.28
CA ASN A 4 31.47 20.89 22.96
C ASN A 4 30.30 21.00 23.96
N SER A 5 30.03 22.18 24.53
CA SER A 5 28.88 22.36 25.45
C SER A 5 27.55 22.52 24.71
N LEU A 6 27.53 23.29 23.61
CA LEU A 6 26.35 23.46 22.76
C LEU A 6 25.92 22.14 22.11
N HIS A 7 26.87 21.36 21.60
CA HIS A 7 26.59 20.04 21.04
C HIS A 7 25.97 19.08 22.07
N LYS A 8 26.44 19.10 23.33
CA LYS A 8 25.94 18.23 24.42
C LYS A 8 24.48 18.49 24.79
N ILE A 9 24.00 19.72 24.65
CA ILE A 9 22.62 20.11 24.92
C ILE A 9 21.73 19.81 23.70
N LEU A 10 22.21 20.13 22.49
CA LEU A 10 21.47 19.92 21.24
C LEU A 10 21.27 18.45 20.90
N SER A 11 22.26 17.59 21.17
CA SER A 11 22.19 16.15 20.90
C SER A 11 21.10 15.42 21.70
N ARG A 12 20.58 16.03 22.77
CA ARG A 12 19.43 15.51 23.53
C ARG A 12 18.08 15.76 22.86
N PHE A 13 17.98 16.77 22.01
CA PHE A 13 16.73 17.21 21.38
C PHE A 13 16.69 16.98 19.87
N ALA A 14 17.84 16.89 19.20
CA ALA A 14 17.96 16.65 17.77
C ALA A 14 19.26 15.92 17.42
N ASP A 15 19.25 15.12 16.35
CA ASP A 15 20.43 14.41 15.83
C ASP A 15 21.36 15.40 15.09
N VAL A 16 22.08 16.24 15.85
CA VAL A 16 22.97 17.31 15.37
C VAL A 16 24.42 16.87 15.56
N ARG A 17 25.24 16.90 14.50
CA ARG A 17 26.69 16.63 14.61
C ARG A 17 27.43 17.81 15.22
N SER A 18 28.58 17.56 15.85
CA SER A 18 29.41 18.58 16.51
C SER A 18 29.80 19.73 15.58
N GLU A 19 30.13 19.43 14.32
CA GLU A 19 30.50 20.39 13.27
C GLU A 19 29.32 21.28 12.82
N GLU A 20 28.09 20.75 12.85
CA GLU A 20 26.88 21.43 12.35
C GLU A 20 26.16 22.26 13.43
N SER A 21 26.58 22.14 14.69
CA SER A 21 25.89 22.69 15.86
C SER A 21 25.77 24.22 15.84
N SER A 22 26.86 24.92 15.51
CA SER A 22 26.92 26.39 15.49
C SER A 22 26.02 27.00 14.41
N THR A 23 26.10 26.48 13.18
CA THR A 23 25.27 26.95 12.06
C THR A 23 23.79 26.64 12.29
N SER A 24 23.47 25.49 12.89
CA SER A 24 22.08 25.09 13.17
C SER A 24 21.41 26.02 14.16
N VAL A 25 22.08 26.41 15.25
CA VAL A 25 21.54 27.36 16.24
C VAL A 25 21.36 28.75 15.65
N LEU A 26 22.34 29.22 14.86
CA LEU A 26 22.22 30.51 14.18
C LEU A 26 21.02 30.55 13.24
N LEU A 27 20.81 29.50 12.44
CA LEU A 27 19.65 29.42 11.54
C LEU A 27 18.32 29.24 12.27
N PHE A 28 18.32 28.57 13.42
CA PHE A 28 17.17 28.50 14.32
C PHE A 28 16.76 29.91 14.77
N PHE A 29 17.71 30.70 15.30
CA PHE A 29 17.44 32.06 15.74
C PHE A 29 17.08 33.00 14.58
N TYR A 30 17.70 32.80 13.41
CA TYR A 30 17.33 33.54 12.20
C TYR A 30 15.86 33.33 11.83
N PHE A 31 15.40 32.08 11.84
CA PHE A 31 14.01 31.77 11.51
C PHE A 31 13.04 32.23 12.62
N PHE A 32 13.45 32.14 13.88
CA PHE A 32 12.73 32.69 15.02
C PHE A 32 12.50 34.20 14.88
N MET A 33 13.55 34.98 14.59
CA MET A 33 13.44 36.44 14.46
C MET A 33 12.62 36.87 13.24
N ILE A 34 12.78 36.18 12.10
CA ILE A 34 11.98 36.44 10.90
C ILE A 34 10.49 36.17 11.15
N THR A 35 10.16 35.01 11.73
CA THR A 35 8.77 34.64 11.97
C THR A 35 8.13 35.50 13.04
N SER A 36 8.87 35.87 14.08
CA SER A 36 8.41 36.85 15.09
C SER A 36 8.06 38.19 14.43
N SER A 37 8.97 38.74 13.63
CA SER A 37 8.73 39.98 12.88
C SER A 37 7.53 39.84 11.93
N ALA A 38 7.41 38.69 11.25
CA ALA A 38 6.31 38.44 10.32
C ALA A 38 4.94 38.41 11.01
N TYR A 39 4.85 37.89 12.24
CA TYR A 39 3.61 37.91 13.00
C TYR A 39 3.27 39.32 13.49
N ILE A 40 4.25 40.10 13.97
CA ILE A 40 4.01 41.52 14.34
C ILE A 40 3.47 42.29 13.13
N ILE A 41 4.20 42.26 12.00
CA ILE A 41 3.82 42.97 10.77
C ILE A 41 2.44 42.52 10.29
N LYS A 42 2.15 41.21 10.31
CA LYS A 42 0.87 40.66 9.84
C LYS A 42 -0.31 41.19 10.65
N LEU A 43 -0.17 41.30 11.97
CA LEU A 43 -1.26 41.72 12.85
C LEU A 43 -1.45 43.24 12.81
N VAL A 44 -0.36 44.01 12.82
CA VAL A 44 -0.39 45.47 12.60
C VAL A 44 -1.03 45.81 11.25
N LYS A 45 -0.67 45.07 10.19
CA LYS A 45 -1.25 45.20 8.85
C LYS A 45 -2.77 45.05 8.84
N ILE A 46 -3.31 44.09 9.61
CA ILE A 46 -4.75 43.85 9.67
C ILE A 46 -5.44 45.03 10.39
N SER A 47 -4.95 45.42 11.56
CA SER A 47 -5.57 46.48 12.34
C SER A 47 -5.54 47.84 11.63
N ASP A 48 -4.39 48.22 11.06
CA ASP A 48 -4.22 49.47 10.31
C ASP A 48 -5.14 49.54 9.08
N PHE A 49 -5.24 48.43 8.33
CA PHE A 49 -6.12 48.37 7.17
C PHE A 49 -7.59 48.50 7.56
N LEU A 50 -8.03 47.80 8.60
CA LEU A 50 -9.41 47.83 9.06
C LEU A 50 -9.80 49.20 9.64
N GLU A 51 -8.88 49.93 10.28
CA GLU A 51 -9.15 51.29 10.78
C GLU A 51 -9.41 52.29 9.63
N LYS A 52 -8.63 52.20 8.54
CA LYS A 52 -8.65 53.24 7.49
C LYS A 52 -9.52 52.90 6.28
N LEU A 53 -9.51 51.64 5.85
CA LEU A 53 -10.13 51.19 4.60
C LEU A 53 -11.38 50.32 4.83
N SER A 54 -11.65 49.96 6.09
CA SER A 54 -12.71 49.03 6.49
C SER A 54 -12.57 47.60 5.91
N SER A 55 -13.23 46.62 6.53
CA SER A 55 -13.27 45.24 6.02
C SER A 55 -13.87 45.15 4.62
N ARG A 56 -14.78 46.06 4.26
CA ARG A 56 -15.43 46.07 2.93
C ARG A 56 -14.43 46.16 1.77
N ARG A 57 -13.26 46.76 1.98
CA ARG A 57 -12.22 46.90 0.95
C ARG A 57 -11.15 45.81 0.97
N LEU A 58 -11.18 44.88 1.93
CA LEU A 58 -10.25 43.74 2.00
C LEU A 58 -10.17 42.91 0.70
N PRO A 59 -11.28 42.66 -0.02
CA PRO A 59 -11.22 41.86 -1.25
C PRO A 59 -10.33 42.51 -2.32
N TYR A 60 -10.32 43.84 -2.42
CA TYR A 60 -9.41 44.55 -3.33
C TYR A 60 -7.94 44.35 -2.93
N ALA A 61 -7.63 44.34 -1.62
CA ALA A 61 -6.28 44.09 -1.13
C ALA A 61 -5.82 42.66 -1.42
N TYR A 62 -6.71 41.68 -1.25
CA TYR A 62 -6.43 40.28 -1.63
C TYR A 62 -6.20 40.13 -3.13
N LEU A 63 -7.03 40.76 -3.97
CA LEU A 63 -6.90 40.74 -5.42
C LEU A 63 -5.60 41.39 -5.89
N LEU A 64 -5.30 42.59 -5.39
CA LEU A 64 -4.07 43.33 -5.70
C LEU A 64 -2.84 42.49 -5.33
N THR A 65 -2.86 41.86 -4.17
CA THR A 65 -1.77 40.98 -3.73
C THR A 65 -1.61 39.78 -4.67
N ALA A 66 -2.71 39.15 -5.10
CA ALA A 66 -2.66 38.00 -6.00
C ALA A 66 -2.04 38.35 -7.37
N ILE A 67 -2.32 39.54 -7.90
CA ILE A 67 -1.78 40.01 -9.18
C ILE A 67 -0.30 40.37 -9.04
N LEU A 68 0.04 41.23 -8.08
CA LEU A 68 1.38 41.80 -7.99
C LEU A 68 2.44 40.79 -7.48
N ILE A 69 2.03 39.76 -6.74
CA ILE A 69 2.99 38.77 -6.23
C ILE A 69 3.62 37.92 -7.33
N GLY A 70 2.92 37.69 -8.44
CA GLY A 70 3.48 37.00 -9.62
C GLY A 70 4.62 37.81 -10.26
N PHE A 71 4.46 39.13 -10.32
CA PHE A 71 5.53 40.05 -10.73
C PHE A 71 6.71 40.01 -9.75
N PHE A 72 6.43 40.09 -8.45
CA PHE A 72 7.47 40.01 -7.41
C PHE A 72 8.27 38.70 -7.49
N VAL A 73 7.61 37.54 -7.63
CA VAL A 73 8.30 36.23 -7.74
C VAL A 73 9.20 36.19 -8.97
N THR A 74 8.74 36.75 -10.09
CA THR A 74 9.51 36.84 -11.33
C THR A 74 10.75 37.74 -11.15
N LEU A 75 10.58 38.89 -10.50
CA LEU A 75 11.67 39.79 -10.16
C LEU A 75 12.69 39.12 -9.22
N ASN A 76 12.21 38.48 -8.16
CA ASN A 76 13.02 37.75 -7.19
C ASN A 76 13.90 36.69 -7.88
N PHE A 77 13.31 35.95 -8.81
CA PHE A 77 14.01 34.95 -9.60
C PHE A 77 15.09 35.53 -10.52
N ARG A 78 14.84 36.69 -11.14
CA ARG A 78 15.87 37.39 -11.95
C ARG A 78 17.02 37.85 -11.07
N LEU A 79 16.73 38.48 -9.94
CA LEU A 79 17.76 38.98 -9.01
C LEU A 79 18.63 37.84 -8.45
N LEU A 80 18.03 36.71 -8.10
CA LEU A 80 18.74 35.50 -7.65
C LEU A 80 19.66 34.88 -8.71
N ARG A 81 19.49 35.20 -10.01
CA ARG A 81 20.40 34.75 -11.08
C ARG A 81 21.61 35.67 -11.26
N VAL A 82 21.44 36.97 -11.01
CA VAL A 82 22.47 37.98 -11.26
C VAL A 82 23.35 38.17 -10.03
N MET A 83 22.79 38.07 -8.83
CA MET A 83 23.47 38.40 -7.58
C MET A 83 23.96 37.16 -6.82
N LYS A 84 25.08 37.29 -6.09
CA LYS A 84 25.49 36.29 -5.10
C LYS A 84 24.43 36.18 -4.01
N ARG A 85 24.05 34.95 -3.65
CA ARG A 85 22.90 34.68 -2.77
C ARG A 85 22.96 35.36 -1.39
N HIS A 86 24.14 35.38 -0.76
CA HIS A 86 24.30 36.07 0.54
C HIS A 86 24.12 37.59 0.42
N VAL A 87 24.64 38.21 -0.65
CA VAL A 87 24.48 39.65 -0.92
C VAL A 87 23.01 39.98 -1.17
N TYR A 88 22.33 39.14 -1.96
CA TYR A 88 20.90 39.29 -2.22
C TYR A 88 20.05 39.26 -0.94
N ILE A 89 20.30 38.28 -0.06
CA ILE A 89 19.59 38.17 1.23
C ILE A 89 19.89 39.39 2.10
N SER A 90 21.16 39.80 2.24
CA SER A 90 21.53 40.97 3.04
C SER A 90 20.91 42.27 2.52
N ILE A 91 20.92 42.52 1.21
CA ILE A 91 20.28 43.70 0.60
C ILE A 91 18.77 43.69 0.84
N SER A 92 18.13 42.52 0.72
CA SER A 92 16.69 42.43 0.97
C SER A 92 16.33 42.70 2.44
N LEU A 93 17.16 42.24 3.39
CA LEU A 93 16.97 42.54 4.80
C LEU A 93 17.12 44.04 5.09
N VAL A 94 18.15 44.68 4.52
CA VAL A 94 18.34 46.13 4.63
C VAL A 94 17.15 46.87 4.02
N PHE A 95 16.67 46.46 2.85
CA PHE A 95 15.46 47.03 2.23
C PHE A 95 14.22 46.92 3.13
N PHE A 96 14.00 45.78 3.78
CA PHE A 96 12.87 45.62 4.69
C PHE A 96 13.03 46.42 5.98
N ILE A 97 14.24 46.52 6.52
CA ILE A 97 14.56 47.37 7.68
C ILE A 97 14.25 48.84 7.37
N THR A 98 14.78 49.36 6.26
CA THR A 98 14.57 50.76 5.88
C THR A 98 13.10 51.02 5.55
N SER A 99 12.43 50.11 4.84
CA SER A 99 11.00 50.22 4.54
C SER A 99 10.14 50.26 5.82
N LEU A 100 10.44 49.44 6.83
CA LEU A 100 9.71 49.44 8.10
C LEU A 100 9.84 50.76 8.86
N LEU A 101 11.05 51.33 8.89
CA LEU A 101 11.28 52.65 9.49
C LEU A 101 10.51 53.75 8.75
N VAL A 102 10.48 53.69 7.41
CA VAL A 102 9.69 54.60 6.59
C VAL A 102 8.19 54.45 6.88
N PHE A 103 7.66 53.23 6.94
CA PHE A 103 6.24 53.01 7.28
C PHE A 103 5.91 53.49 8.70
N TRP A 104 6.79 53.24 9.66
CA TRP A 104 6.60 53.76 11.02
C TRP A 104 6.55 55.29 11.04
N LEU A 105 7.47 55.96 10.33
CA LEU A 105 7.48 57.43 10.24
C LEU A 105 6.24 57.97 9.52
N LEU A 106 5.81 57.31 8.44
CA LEU A 106 4.58 57.66 7.72
C LEU A 106 3.34 57.50 8.60
N PHE A 107 3.25 56.43 9.41
CA PHE A 107 2.10 56.18 10.28
C PHE A 107 2.06 57.05 11.54
N THR A 108 3.22 57.46 12.07
CA THR A 108 3.30 58.30 13.27
C THR A 108 3.28 59.80 12.96
N GLN A 109 4.13 60.26 12.05
CA GLN A 109 4.33 61.69 11.76
C GLN A 109 3.68 62.15 10.45
N GLY A 110 3.41 61.23 9.53
CA GLY A 110 2.85 61.59 8.22
C GLY A 110 1.48 62.29 8.30
N ARG A 111 0.78 62.20 9.44
CA ARG A 111 -0.57 62.77 9.61
C ARG A 111 -0.51 64.30 9.64
N ASN A 112 0.66 64.84 9.97
CA ASN A 112 0.92 66.27 10.02
C ASN A 112 1.26 66.85 8.64
N TRP A 113 1.81 66.05 7.71
CA TRP A 113 2.43 66.55 6.47
C TRP A 113 1.86 65.96 5.16
N LEU A 114 0.99 64.93 5.22
CA LEU A 114 0.33 64.36 4.04
C LEU A 114 -1.21 64.52 4.09
N PRO A 115 -1.85 64.88 2.95
CA PRO A 115 -3.31 64.91 2.85
C PRO A 115 -3.98 63.54 3.11
N LEU A 116 -5.17 63.57 3.71
CA LEU A 116 -5.99 62.38 4.06
C LEU A 116 -6.22 61.40 2.89
N ALA A 117 -6.22 61.86 1.64
CA ALA A 117 -6.39 61.00 0.46
C ALA A 117 -5.23 60.02 0.25
N TYR A 118 -4.00 60.40 0.60
CA TYR A 118 -2.81 59.54 0.45
C TYR A 118 -2.75 58.45 1.52
N TRP A 119 -3.41 58.65 2.67
CA TRP A 119 -3.41 57.72 3.79
C TRP A 119 -4.04 56.36 3.48
N ASN A 120 -5.12 56.36 2.70
CA ASN A 120 -5.78 55.13 2.23
C ASN A 120 -4.84 54.29 1.35
N TRP A 121 -4.03 54.93 0.52
CA TRP A 121 -3.08 54.24 -0.34
C TRP A 121 -1.89 53.68 0.45
N ILE A 122 -1.43 54.37 1.50
CA ILE A 122 -0.33 53.90 2.35
C ILE A 122 -0.69 52.55 3.00
N SER A 123 -1.89 52.41 3.56
CA SER A 123 -2.33 51.13 4.17
C SER A 123 -2.48 50.01 3.15
N MET A 124 -2.93 50.33 1.92
CA MET A 124 -3.01 49.37 0.81
C MET A 124 -1.60 48.91 0.36
N VAL A 125 -0.66 49.84 0.25
CA VAL A 125 0.74 49.57 -0.10
C VAL A 125 1.42 48.76 1.00
N PHE A 126 1.20 49.13 2.27
CA PHE A 126 1.71 48.37 3.42
C PHE A 126 1.16 46.95 3.45
N TRP A 127 -0.12 46.76 3.10
CA TRP A 127 -0.72 45.44 2.99
C TRP A 127 0.02 44.54 2.00
N PHE A 128 0.25 45.07 0.80
CA PHE A 128 0.96 44.35 -0.24
C PHE A 128 2.42 44.11 0.13
N TRP A 129 3.10 45.13 0.66
CA TRP A 129 4.49 45.05 1.11
C TRP A 129 4.69 44.00 2.20
N ALA A 130 3.77 43.89 3.16
CA ALA A 130 3.83 42.91 4.23
C ALA A 130 3.67 41.46 3.70
N ASP A 131 2.81 41.25 2.70
CA ASP A 131 2.66 39.94 2.06
C ASP A 131 3.89 39.58 1.20
N ILE A 132 4.57 40.57 0.60
CA ILE A 132 5.87 40.39 -0.05
C ILE A 132 6.92 39.98 0.98
N PHE A 133 7.02 40.69 2.10
CA PHE A 133 7.96 40.38 3.18
C PHE A 133 7.83 38.92 3.62
N LEU A 134 6.60 38.49 3.93
CA LEU A 134 6.34 37.12 4.37
C LEU A 134 6.82 36.07 3.35
N VAL A 135 6.53 36.27 2.06
CA VAL A 135 6.92 35.30 1.01
C VAL A 135 8.42 35.33 0.75
N ALA A 136 9.02 36.53 0.70
CA ALA A 136 10.45 36.70 0.47
C ALA A 136 11.27 36.06 1.59
N SER A 137 10.98 36.38 2.85
CA SER A 137 11.77 35.92 4.00
C SER A 137 11.72 34.40 4.17
N VAL A 138 10.55 33.77 3.99
CA VAL A 138 10.43 32.30 4.04
C VAL A 138 11.19 31.65 2.89
N THR A 139 11.09 32.18 1.68
CA THR A 139 11.81 31.64 0.51
C THR A 139 13.32 31.73 0.69
N GLN A 140 13.80 32.89 1.16
CA GLN A 140 15.22 33.13 1.41
C GLN A 140 15.80 32.24 2.51
N PHE A 141 15.02 31.96 3.56
CA PHE A 141 15.40 31.00 4.59
C PHE A 141 15.67 29.60 4.00
N TRP A 142 14.75 29.10 3.16
CA TRP A 142 14.93 27.80 2.52
C TRP A 142 16.08 27.79 1.51
N ILE A 143 16.34 28.90 0.82
CA ILE A 143 17.54 29.05 -0.03
C ILE A 143 18.81 28.91 0.81
N LEU A 144 18.87 29.57 1.97
CA LEU A 144 20.01 29.54 2.87
C LEU A 144 20.26 28.12 3.41
N ILE A 145 19.21 27.40 3.85
CA ILE A 145 19.31 25.98 4.25
C ILE A 145 19.92 25.13 3.12
N ASN A 146 19.42 25.29 1.90
CA ASN A 146 19.87 24.50 0.74
C ASN A 146 21.29 24.86 0.28
N ASP A 147 21.86 25.96 0.75
CA ASP A 147 23.24 26.35 0.49
C ASP A 147 24.23 25.88 1.55
N ILE A 148 23.74 25.65 2.76
CA ILE A 148 24.56 25.24 3.91
C ILE A 148 24.54 23.72 4.07
N TYR A 149 23.36 23.12 3.98
CA TYR A 149 23.16 21.70 4.25
C TYR A 149 22.95 20.89 2.98
N ASN A 150 23.56 19.72 2.95
CA ASN A 150 23.23 18.70 1.96
C ASN A 150 21.80 18.16 2.20
N PRO A 151 21.13 17.59 1.18
CA PRO A 151 19.74 17.12 1.32
C PRO A 151 19.52 16.14 2.50
N ARG A 152 20.53 15.32 2.83
CA ARG A 152 20.48 14.40 3.99
C ARG A 152 20.54 15.14 5.33
N GLN A 153 21.46 16.10 5.47
CA GLN A 153 21.60 16.95 6.66
C GLN A 153 20.36 17.83 6.86
N ALA A 154 19.86 18.45 5.78
CA ALA A 154 18.65 19.25 5.80
C ALA A 154 17.45 18.41 6.28
N LYS A 155 17.24 17.21 5.74
CA LYS A 155 16.15 16.32 6.17
C LYS A 155 16.18 16.02 7.67
N ARG A 156 17.36 15.88 8.25
CA ARG A 156 17.56 15.61 9.69
C ARG A 156 17.34 16.83 10.57
N LEU A 157 17.86 17.98 10.16
CA LEU A 157 17.85 19.22 10.96
C LEU A 157 16.57 20.06 10.79
N VAL A 158 15.78 19.81 9.74
CA VAL A 158 14.56 20.59 9.44
C VAL A 158 13.59 20.65 10.60
N GLY A 159 13.40 19.59 11.37
CA GLY A 159 12.50 19.61 12.54
C GLY A 159 12.92 20.63 13.60
N PHE A 160 14.22 20.67 13.91
CA PHE A 160 14.79 21.64 14.84
C PHE A 160 14.70 23.07 14.27
N LEU A 161 15.06 23.27 13.00
CA LEU A 161 15.02 24.59 12.39
C LEU A 161 13.58 25.15 12.31
N VAL A 162 12.60 24.32 11.97
CA VAL A 162 11.19 24.72 11.88
C VAL A 162 10.60 25.05 13.25
N SER A 163 11.04 24.39 14.34
CA SER A 163 10.56 24.74 15.69
C SER A 163 10.95 26.16 16.09
N GLY A 164 12.09 26.68 15.60
CA GLY A 164 12.46 28.09 15.76
C GLY A 164 11.42 29.03 15.16
N GLY A 165 10.86 28.69 13.98
CA GLY A 165 9.81 29.48 13.34
C GLY A 165 8.46 29.43 14.06
N LEU A 166 8.12 28.28 14.65
CA LEU A 166 6.90 28.11 15.44
C LEU A 166 6.96 28.93 16.74
N LEU A 167 8.09 28.85 17.46
CA LEU A 167 8.34 29.64 18.66
C LEU A 167 8.43 31.14 18.35
N GLY A 168 9.06 31.50 17.22
CA GLY A 168 9.12 32.89 16.76
C GLY A 168 7.74 33.45 16.47
N GLY A 169 6.85 32.68 15.82
CA GLY A 169 5.47 33.10 15.61
C GLY A 169 4.69 33.33 16.90
N VAL A 170 4.87 32.48 17.91
CA VAL A 170 4.29 32.67 19.25
C VAL A 170 4.84 33.94 19.91
N ALA A 171 6.17 34.13 19.89
CA ALA A 171 6.82 35.31 20.46
C ALA A 171 6.34 36.60 19.78
N GLY A 172 6.26 36.64 18.45
CA GLY A 172 5.77 37.80 17.71
C GLY A 172 4.31 38.13 18.02
N ALA A 173 3.45 37.11 18.12
CA ALA A 173 2.05 37.29 18.49
C ALA A 173 1.89 37.80 19.94
N LEU A 174 2.70 37.29 20.89
CA LEU A 174 2.74 37.77 22.27
C LEU A 174 3.27 39.20 22.38
N LEU A 175 4.33 39.55 21.65
CA LEU A 175 4.81 40.94 21.62
C LEU A 175 3.74 41.89 21.07
N THR A 176 2.94 41.42 20.11
CA THR A 176 1.83 42.19 19.56
C THR A 176 0.67 42.39 20.54
N SER A 177 0.48 41.47 21.49
CA SER A 177 -0.58 41.61 22.51
C SER A 177 -0.34 42.80 23.45
N LEU A 178 0.89 43.32 23.49
CA LEU A 178 1.28 44.52 24.25
C LEU A 178 0.98 45.85 23.51
N SER A 179 0.30 45.81 22.37
CA SER A 179 -0.06 47.01 21.57
C SER A 179 -0.86 48.05 22.35
N LYS A 180 -1.68 47.66 23.34
CA LYS A 180 -2.38 48.63 24.21
C LYS A 180 -1.44 49.52 25.03
N ILE A 181 -0.24 49.02 25.34
CA ILE A 181 0.76 49.73 26.16
C ILE A 181 1.74 50.47 25.26
N VAL A 182 2.21 49.81 24.20
CA VAL A 182 3.29 50.32 23.35
C VAL A 182 2.75 51.18 22.19
N GLY A 183 1.50 50.98 21.78
CA GLY A 183 0.90 51.50 20.55
C GLY A 183 1.16 50.57 19.36
N THR A 184 0.14 50.40 18.49
CA THR A 184 0.22 49.50 17.33
C THR A 184 1.35 49.87 16.36
N GLU A 185 1.54 51.16 16.09
CA GLU A 185 2.58 51.65 15.19
C GLU A 185 3.97 51.37 15.76
N ASN A 186 4.18 51.63 17.05
CA ASN A 186 5.48 51.52 17.70
C ASN A 186 6.00 50.07 17.77
N LEU A 187 5.11 49.08 17.69
CA LEU A 187 5.51 47.68 17.53
C LEU A 187 6.33 47.44 16.25
N LEU A 188 6.12 48.26 15.20
CA LEU A 188 6.90 48.17 13.97
C LEU A 188 8.38 48.49 14.19
N LEU A 189 8.77 49.22 15.24
CA LEU A 189 10.18 49.52 15.56
C LEU A 189 10.94 48.30 16.08
N ILE A 190 10.23 47.32 16.66
CA ILE A 190 10.83 46.07 17.14
C ILE A 190 11.33 45.23 15.95
N CYS A 191 10.63 45.29 14.80
CA CYS A 191 10.95 44.48 13.62
C CYS A 191 12.32 44.84 12.99
N PRO A 192 12.69 46.12 12.74
CA PRO A 192 14.03 46.53 12.33
C PRO A 192 15.14 45.96 13.20
N PHE A 193 14.97 45.96 14.53
CA PHE A 193 15.95 45.41 15.45
C PHE A 193 16.11 43.88 15.27
N MET A 194 15.00 43.15 15.21
CA MET A 194 15.00 41.71 14.93
C MET A 194 15.63 41.36 13.58
N LEU A 195 15.31 42.13 12.53
CA LEU A 195 15.90 41.94 11.19
C LEU A 195 17.38 42.35 11.13
N GLY A 196 17.80 43.32 11.93
CA GLY A 196 19.21 43.68 12.12
C GLY A 196 20.01 42.51 12.70
N ILE A 197 19.46 41.81 13.69
CA ILE A 197 20.04 40.56 14.20
C ILE A 197 20.11 39.50 13.09
N CYS A 198 19.07 39.35 12.28
CA CYS A 198 19.09 38.43 11.13
C CYS A 198 20.22 38.76 10.14
N LEU A 199 20.48 40.04 9.87
CA LEU A 199 21.56 40.49 9.00
C LEU A 199 22.94 40.09 9.56
N ILE A 200 23.13 40.25 10.87
CA ILE A 200 24.35 39.81 11.57
C ILE A 200 24.51 38.30 11.45
N ILE A 201 23.43 37.53 11.64
CA ILE A 201 23.45 36.06 11.52
C ILE A 201 23.85 35.64 10.11
N VAL A 202 23.23 36.19 9.06
CA VAL A 202 23.54 35.84 7.66
C VAL A 202 25.02 36.09 7.34
N ASN A 203 25.55 37.24 7.76
CA ASN A 203 26.95 37.59 7.55
C ASN A 203 27.89 36.67 8.36
N ARG A 204 27.53 36.31 9.58
CA ARG A 204 28.31 35.40 10.44
C ARG A 204 28.36 34.00 9.84
N VAL A 205 27.21 33.46 9.43
CA VAL A 205 27.10 32.16 8.77
C VAL A 205 27.89 32.12 7.48
N HIS A 206 27.84 33.19 6.66
CA HIS A 206 28.63 33.29 5.44
C HIS A 206 30.15 33.22 5.72
N ARG A 207 30.63 33.91 6.76
CA ARG A 207 32.04 33.87 7.18
C ARG A 207 32.47 32.47 7.64
N ILE A 208 31.63 31.77 8.40
CA ILE A 208 31.92 30.39 8.86
C ILE A 208 32.12 29.47 7.65
N ILE A 209 31.21 29.52 6.66
CA ILE A 209 31.27 28.67 5.46
C ILE A 209 32.47 29.02 4.58
N GLN A 210 32.81 30.30 4.44
CA GLN A 210 34.01 30.70 3.68
C GLN A 210 35.30 30.20 4.33
N ASN A 211 35.36 30.19 5.67
CA ASN A 211 36.52 29.69 6.39
C ASN A 211 36.65 28.16 6.25
N GLU A 212 35.54 27.41 6.36
CA GLU A 212 35.52 25.95 6.13
C GLU A 212 35.92 25.60 4.68
N LYS A 213 35.47 26.37 3.68
CA LYS A 213 35.86 26.18 2.27
C LYS A 213 37.30 26.56 1.95
N LYS A 214 37.93 27.42 2.76
CA LYS A 214 39.37 27.74 2.62
C LYS A 214 40.26 26.65 3.21
N GLU A 215 39.75 25.84 4.15
CA GLU A 215 40.47 24.70 4.74
C GLU A 215 40.37 23.42 3.87
N GLU A 216 39.29 23.24 3.11
CA GLU A 216 39.09 22.08 2.21
C GLU A 216 39.38 22.39 0.71
N ALA A 217 40.58 22.83 0.37
CA ALA A 217 40.98 23.01 -1.03
C ALA A 217 41.28 21.67 -1.75
N LYS A 218 40.23 20.97 -2.22
CA LYS A 218 40.33 20.00 -3.34
C LYS A 218 39.18 20.22 -4.34
N PRO A 219 39.44 20.10 -5.66
CA PRO A 219 38.44 20.34 -6.69
C PRO A 219 37.46 19.17 -6.73
N SER A 220 36.35 19.29 -6.01
CA SER A 220 35.20 18.42 -6.20
C SER A 220 34.27 19.07 -7.21
N GLU A 221 33.95 18.32 -8.27
CA GLU A 221 33.07 18.72 -9.36
C GLU A 221 31.82 19.42 -8.82
N VAL A 222 31.64 20.68 -9.23
CA VAL A 222 30.45 21.47 -8.92
C VAL A 222 29.27 20.82 -9.63
N ARG A 223 28.60 19.87 -8.96
CA ARG A 223 27.31 19.34 -9.39
C ARG A 223 26.35 20.52 -9.52
N LYS A 224 26.01 20.87 -10.76
CA LYS A 224 25.02 21.91 -11.10
C LYS A 224 23.72 21.61 -10.36
N LYS A 225 23.41 22.40 -9.32
CA LYS A 225 22.12 22.35 -8.63
C LYS A 225 20.99 22.49 -9.68
N PRO A 226 19.93 21.67 -9.63
CA PRO A 226 18.91 21.66 -10.66
C PRO A 226 18.22 23.03 -10.77
N LYS A 227 18.23 23.60 -11.98
CA LYS A 227 17.59 24.88 -12.27
C LYS A 227 16.07 24.69 -12.31
N ILE A 228 15.35 25.35 -11.39
CA ILE A 228 13.89 25.33 -11.33
C ILE A 228 13.35 26.24 -12.44
N GLY A 229 12.69 25.66 -13.44
CA GLY A 229 11.90 26.39 -14.43
C GLY A 229 10.41 26.15 -14.20
N TYR A 230 9.65 27.22 -13.97
CA TYR A 230 8.22 27.15 -13.63
C TYR A 230 7.36 26.57 -14.78
N GLY A 231 7.65 26.91 -16.04
CA GLY A 231 6.91 26.39 -17.20
C GLY A 231 7.04 24.86 -17.38
N LYS A 232 8.23 24.30 -17.15
CA LYS A 232 8.43 22.84 -17.13
C LYS A 232 7.77 22.17 -15.92
N SER A 233 7.58 22.91 -14.82
CA SER A 233 6.91 22.40 -13.62
C SER A 233 5.39 22.28 -13.82
N PHE A 234 4.78 23.21 -14.57
CA PHE A 234 3.36 23.16 -14.93
C PHE A 234 3.02 21.97 -15.84
N SER A 235 3.82 21.71 -16.88
CA SER A 235 3.58 20.56 -17.77
C SER A 235 3.76 19.20 -17.06
N LEU A 236 4.66 19.12 -16.07
CA LEU A 236 4.86 17.93 -15.23
C LEU A 236 3.70 17.69 -14.26
N LEU A 237 3.07 18.76 -13.74
CA LEU A 237 1.89 18.67 -12.87
C LEU A 237 0.69 18.10 -13.63
N ARG A 238 0.41 18.61 -14.83
CA ARG A 238 -0.76 18.20 -15.64
C ARG A 238 -0.75 16.72 -16.03
N LYS A 239 0.44 16.10 -16.16
CA LYS A 239 0.58 14.68 -16.52
C LYS A 239 0.27 13.71 -15.37
N ASN A 240 0.33 14.16 -14.12
CA ASN A 240 0.17 13.30 -12.95
C ASN A 240 -1.17 13.57 -12.25
N ARG A 241 -2.14 12.67 -12.41
CA ARG A 241 -3.49 12.79 -11.80
C ARG A 241 -3.44 13.10 -10.30
N HIS A 242 -2.58 12.43 -9.56
CA HIS A 242 -2.38 12.65 -8.12
C HIS A 242 -1.93 14.09 -7.77
N LEU A 243 -1.01 14.65 -8.56
CA LEU A 243 -0.53 16.01 -8.37
C LEU A 243 -1.58 17.06 -8.74
N VAL A 244 -2.42 16.79 -9.73
CA VAL A 244 -3.57 17.63 -10.08
C VAL A 244 -4.58 17.65 -8.93
N LEU A 245 -4.94 16.49 -8.38
CA LEU A 245 -5.83 16.40 -7.21
C LEU A 245 -5.25 17.13 -6.00
N LEU A 246 -3.97 16.94 -5.72
CA LEU A 246 -3.29 17.62 -4.61
C LEU A 246 -3.30 19.15 -4.79
N THR A 247 -3.07 19.61 -6.02
CA THR A 247 -3.12 21.03 -6.39
C THR A 247 -4.53 21.59 -6.22
N GLY A 248 -5.56 20.85 -6.64
CA GLY A 248 -6.97 21.19 -6.44
C GLY A 248 -7.34 21.31 -4.97
N ILE A 249 -6.93 20.34 -4.15
CA ILE A 249 -7.13 20.36 -2.69
C ILE A 249 -6.52 21.62 -2.09
N MET A 250 -5.27 21.95 -2.46
CA MET A 250 -4.60 23.14 -1.95
C MET A 250 -5.27 24.44 -2.40
N ALA A 251 -5.69 24.53 -3.67
CA ALA A 251 -6.40 25.69 -4.17
C ALA A 251 -7.73 25.91 -3.43
N VAL A 252 -8.54 24.86 -3.29
CA VAL A 252 -9.83 24.93 -2.60
C VAL A 252 -9.65 25.26 -1.11
N ALA A 253 -8.69 24.63 -0.42
CA ALA A 253 -8.40 24.94 0.98
C ALA A 253 -8.05 26.42 1.17
N ILE A 254 -7.22 27.00 0.27
CA ILE A 254 -6.87 28.42 0.34
C ILE A 254 -8.06 29.33 0.04
N ILE A 255 -8.96 28.95 -0.87
CA ILE A 255 -10.21 29.69 -1.11
C ILE A 255 -11.04 29.72 0.17
N VAL A 256 -11.30 28.56 0.77
CA VAL A 256 -12.05 28.44 2.04
C VAL A 256 -11.40 29.27 3.14
N THR A 257 -10.08 29.14 3.36
CA THR A 257 -9.35 29.93 4.35
C THR A 257 -9.47 31.43 4.10
N THR A 258 -9.50 31.88 2.84
CA THR A 258 -9.62 33.32 2.51
C THR A 258 -11.04 33.84 2.75
N LEU A 259 -12.07 33.05 2.46
CA LEU A 259 -13.47 33.36 2.80
C LEU A 259 -13.65 33.49 4.32
N ILE A 260 -13.11 32.52 5.08
CA ILE A 260 -13.12 32.54 6.55
C ILE A 260 -12.32 33.74 7.08
N ASP A 261 -11.15 34.01 6.50
CA ASP A 261 -10.32 35.16 6.89
C ASP A 261 -11.08 36.49 6.70
N PHE A 262 -11.87 36.64 5.63
CA PHE A 262 -12.71 37.81 5.39
C PHE A 262 -13.82 37.94 6.43
N GLN A 263 -14.59 36.87 6.68
CA GLN A 263 -15.66 36.86 7.68
C GLN A 263 -15.13 37.19 9.08
N PHE A 264 -14.01 36.59 9.47
CA PHE A 264 -13.35 36.89 10.73
C PHE A 264 -13.00 38.38 10.86
N ASN A 265 -12.36 38.97 9.84
CA ASN A 265 -11.95 40.37 9.90
C ASN A 265 -13.16 41.33 9.89
N TYR A 266 -14.27 40.97 9.23
CA TYR A 266 -15.52 41.74 9.27
C TYR A 266 -16.09 41.85 10.69
N PHE A 267 -16.20 40.73 11.41
CA PHE A 267 -16.72 40.73 12.78
C PHE A 267 -15.74 41.33 13.80
N ILE A 268 -14.43 41.22 13.57
CA ILE A 268 -13.41 41.84 14.43
C ILE A 268 -13.40 43.36 14.29
N GLU A 269 -13.65 43.90 13.10
CA GLU A 269 -13.77 45.35 12.91
C GLU A 269 -14.88 45.93 13.77
N ASP A 270 -16.03 45.27 13.79
CA ASP A 270 -17.23 45.68 14.53
C ASP A 270 -17.04 45.57 16.06
N ALA A 271 -16.50 44.43 16.54
CA ALA A 271 -16.35 44.20 17.97
C ALA A 271 -15.17 44.94 18.63
N TYR A 272 -14.14 45.29 17.86
CA TYR A 272 -13.00 46.06 18.35
C TYR A 272 -12.77 47.28 17.44
N PRO A 273 -13.50 48.40 17.64
CA PRO A 273 -13.34 49.61 16.84
C PRO A 273 -11.97 50.27 17.04
N ASP A 274 -11.47 50.24 18.28
CA ASP A 274 -10.15 50.79 18.63
C ASP A 274 -9.01 49.95 18.05
N LYS A 275 -8.08 50.60 17.33
CA LYS A 275 -6.97 49.93 16.64
C LYS A 275 -6.07 49.18 17.63
N ASP A 276 -5.68 49.80 18.74
CA ASP A 276 -4.73 49.20 19.68
C ASP A 276 -5.35 48.02 20.43
N ALA A 277 -6.62 48.13 20.82
CA ALA A 277 -7.36 47.01 21.39
C ALA A 277 -7.53 45.85 20.38
N ARG A 278 -7.81 46.15 19.11
CA ARG A 278 -7.91 45.16 18.04
C ARG A 278 -6.57 44.44 17.82
N THR A 279 -5.47 45.18 17.72
CA THR A 279 -4.12 44.61 17.59
C THR A 279 -3.78 43.72 18.78
N ALA A 280 -4.11 44.14 20.00
CA ALA A 280 -3.81 43.38 21.20
C ALA A 280 -4.60 42.06 21.27
N PHE A 281 -5.89 42.12 20.92
CA PHE A 281 -6.74 40.95 20.81
C PHE A 281 -6.20 39.98 19.77
N LEU A 282 -5.87 40.46 18.56
CA LEU A 282 -5.32 39.64 17.50
C LEU A 282 -3.99 38.97 17.93
N GLY A 283 -3.11 39.72 18.61
CA GLY A 283 -1.88 39.17 19.20
C GLY A 283 -2.15 38.01 20.15
N MET A 284 -3.02 38.20 21.14
CA MET A 284 -3.37 37.16 22.10
C MET A 284 -4.07 35.97 21.44
N PHE A 285 -5.02 36.22 20.55
CA PHE A 285 -5.77 35.20 19.80
C PHE A 285 -4.80 34.29 19.03
N PHE A 286 -3.92 34.86 18.21
CA PHE A 286 -2.96 34.06 17.45
C PHE A 286 -1.95 33.37 18.37
N ALA A 287 -1.46 34.00 19.43
CA ALA A 287 -0.53 33.36 20.36
C ALA A 287 -1.12 32.08 20.98
N VAL A 288 -2.35 32.16 21.51
CA VAL A 288 -3.06 31.02 22.08
C VAL A 288 -3.27 29.92 21.04
N PHE A 289 -3.74 30.25 19.84
CA PHE A 289 -3.98 29.27 18.79
C PHE A 289 -2.71 28.65 18.21
N LEU A 290 -1.59 29.38 18.14
CA LEU A 290 -0.30 28.79 17.77
C LEU A 290 0.16 27.79 18.82
N VAL A 291 0.09 28.12 20.11
CA VAL A 291 0.44 27.17 21.19
C VAL A 291 -0.47 25.94 21.13
N PHE A 292 -1.78 26.14 21.03
CA PHE A 292 -2.76 25.07 20.91
C PHE A 292 -2.51 24.19 19.67
N SER A 293 -2.23 24.80 18.52
CA SER A 293 -1.90 24.08 17.29
C SER A 293 -0.64 23.21 17.44
N ASN A 294 0.38 23.70 18.15
CA ASN A 294 1.59 22.93 18.42
C ASN A 294 1.30 21.74 19.34
N LEU A 295 0.49 21.93 20.38
CA LEU A 295 0.07 20.83 21.27
C LEU A 295 -0.77 19.80 20.50
N LEU A 296 -1.74 20.24 19.69
CA LEU A 296 -2.52 19.34 18.82
C LEU A 296 -1.61 18.55 17.87
N HIS A 297 -0.60 19.19 17.30
CA HIS A 297 0.34 18.51 16.41
C HIS A 297 1.11 17.39 17.13
N VAL A 298 1.59 17.63 18.35
CA VAL A 298 2.34 16.63 19.14
C VAL A 298 1.45 15.49 19.64
N PHE A 299 0.25 15.79 20.13
CA PHE A 299 -0.59 14.80 20.81
C PHE A 299 -1.62 14.12 19.91
N SER A 300 -2.15 14.80 18.91
CA SER A 300 -3.32 14.33 18.15
C SER A 300 -2.95 13.79 16.78
N THR A 301 -2.00 14.41 16.07
CA THR A 301 -1.65 14.00 14.70
C THR A 301 -1.26 12.52 14.59
N SER A 302 -0.34 12.06 15.46
CA SER A 302 0.15 10.67 15.43
C SER A 302 -0.95 9.65 15.78
N ARG A 303 -1.82 9.98 16.74
CA ARG A 303 -2.94 9.14 17.17
C ARG A 303 -4.01 9.04 16.08
N VAL A 304 -4.34 10.15 15.42
CA VAL A 304 -5.36 10.16 14.36
C VAL A 304 -4.88 9.35 13.16
N LEU A 305 -3.63 9.54 12.71
CA LEU A 305 -3.05 8.75 11.63
C LEU A 305 -3.01 7.26 11.97
N LYS A 306 -2.55 6.89 13.16
CA LYS A 306 -2.38 5.49 13.55
C LYS A 306 -3.72 4.78 13.76
N ASN A 307 -4.70 5.44 14.36
CA ASN A 307 -5.97 4.80 14.73
C ASN A 307 -7.02 4.88 13.63
N PHE A 308 -7.02 5.92 12.80
CA PHE A 308 -8.09 6.17 11.83
C PHE A 308 -7.59 6.25 10.37
N GLY A 309 -6.28 6.17 10.15
CA GLY A 309 -5.67 6.19 8.82
C GLY A 309 -5.68 7.55 8.14
N ILE A 310 -5.08 7.62 6.94
CA ILE A 310 -4.91 8.85 6.17
C ILE A 310 -6.24 9.43 5.68
N ARG A 311 -7.24 8.57 5.40
CA ARG A 311 -8.56 8.97 4.88
C ARG A 311 -9.30 9.84 5.88
N VAL A 312 -9.43 9.37 7.13
CA VAL A 312 -10.14 10.11 8.17
C VAL A 312 -9.38 11.39 8.50
N ALA A 313 -8.05 11.31 8.58
CA ALA A 313 -7.20 12.47 8.82
C ALA A 313 -7.47 13.61 7.81
N LEU A 314 -7.52 13.32 6.50
CA LEU A 314 -7.85 14.32 5.48
C LEU A 314 -9.22 14.99 5.67
N LEU A 315 -10.19 14.28 6.25
CA LEU A 315 -11.57 14.74 6.38
C LEU A 315 -11.83 15.53 7.67
N VAL A 316 -10.96 15.45 8.68
CA VAL A 316 -11.15 16.14 9.97
C VAL A 316 -11.30 17.65 9.78
N ALA A 317 -10.37 18.29 9.07
CA ALA A 317 -10.40 19.74 8.87
C ALA A 317 -11.64 20.24 8.10
N PRO A 318 -11.95 19.75 6.89
CA PRO A 318 -13.13 20.22 6.19
C PRO A 318 -14.43 19.88 6.93
N PHE A 319 -14.50 18.79 7.69
CA PHE A 319 -15.67 18.46 8.51
C PHE A 319 -15.94 19.54 9.58
N PHE A 320 -14.95 19.90 10.39
CA PHE A 320 -15.15 20.94 11.41
C PHE A 320 -15.43 22.30 10.79
N LEU A 321 -14.77 22.63 9.67
CA LEU A 321 -15.05 23.87 8.95
C LEU A 321 -16.47 23.90 8.36
N LEU A 322 -16.99 22.75 7.89
CA LEU A 322 -18.37 22.62 7.42
C LEU A 322 -19.35 22.90 8.55
N VAL A 323 -19.15 22.26 9.72
CA VAL A 323 -20.00 22.44 10.90
C VAL A 323 -20.03 23.89 11.36
N PHE A 324 -18.86 24.53 11.50
CA PHE A 324 -18.81 25.92 11.97
C PHE A 324 -19.26 26.94 10.92
N SER A 325 -19.06 26.68 9.62
CA SER A 325 -19.63 27.52 8.56
C SER A 325 -21.17 27.43 8.55
N GLY A 326 -21.71 26.23 8.76
CA GLY A 326 -23.14 26.01 8.93
C GLY A 326 -23.69 26.74 10.16
N ALA A 327 -22.95 26.73 11.28
CA ALA A 327 -23.35 27.45 12.48
C ALA A 327 -23.47 28.98 12.27
N ILE A 328 -22.53 29.59 11.55
CA ILE A 328 -22.60 31.03 11.19
C ILE A 328 -23.84 31.34 10.37
N PHE A 329 -24.26 30.42 9.49
CA PHE A 329 -25.43 30.62 8.65
C PHE A 329 -26.75 30.41 9.40
N ILE A 330 -26.82 29.39 10.26
CA ILE A 330 -28.06 28.99 10.95
C ILE A 330 -28.32 29.85 12.19
N PHE A 331 -27.29 30.21 12.95
CA PHE A 331 -27.42 30.90 14.23
C PHE A 331 -27.01 32.39 14.08
N PRO A 332 -27.96 33.32 13.88
CA PRO A 332 -27.66 34.74 13.71
C PRO A 332 -27.25 35.45 15.00
N PHE A 333 -27.41 34.81 16.16
CA PHE A 333 -26.88 35.31 17.44
C PHE A 333 -25.42 34.88 17.63
N ALA A 334 -24.65 35.68 18.37
CA ALA A 334 -23.27 35.33 18.73
C ALA A 334 -22.33 35.08 17.53
N LEU A 335 -22.59 35.71 16.37
CA LEU A 335 -21.82 35.53 15.13
C LEU A 335 -20.30 35.70 15.30
N ILE A 336 -19.88 36.64 16.16
CA ILE A 336 -18.47 36.80 16.48
C ILE A 336 -17.85 35.53 17.07
N TYR A 337 -18.52 34.86 18.01
CA TYR A 337 -17.99 33.65 18.64
C TYR A 337 -17.82 32.53 17.61
N TRP A 338 -18.79 32.38 16.69
CA TRP A 338 -18.67 31.44 15.59
C TRP A 338 -17.53 31.79 14.64
N ALA A 339 -17.33 33.08 14.33
CA ALA A 339 -16.21 33.57 13.53
C ALA A 339 -14.84 33.33 14.19
N LEU A 340 -14.75 33.47 15.52
CA LEU A 340 -13.56 33.13 16.30
C LEU A 340 -13.27 31.63 16.27
N ILE A 341 -14.29 30.80 16.48
CA ILE A 341 -14.16 29.33 16.50
C ILE A 341 -13.72 28.83 15.13
N ILE A 342 -14.41 29.20 14.04
CA ILE A 342 -14.05 28.72 12.70
C ILE A 342 -12.63 29.17 12.30
N LYS A 343 -12.24 30.40 12.64
CA LYS A 343 -10.89 30.91 12.38
C LYS A 343 -9.83 30.15 13.17
N GLY A 344 -10.11 29.90 14.45
CA GLY A 344 -9.24 29.12 15.33
C GLY A 344 -9.06 27.68 14.83
N THR A 345 -10.16 27.05 14.40
CA THR A 345 -10.17 25.73 13.78
C THR A 345 -9.39 25.69 12.47
N ASP A 346 -9.63 26.64 11.55
CA ASP A 346 -8.89 26.76 10.28
C ASP A 346 -7.38 26.81 10.55
N LYS A 347 -6.93 27.72 11.43
CA LYS A 347 -5.50 27.89 11.70
C LYS A 347 -4.89 26.70 12.45
N SER A 348 -5.58 26.19 13.47
CA SER A 348 -5.05 25.07 14.27
C SER A 348 -4.96 23.77 13.47
N LEU A 349 -5.98 23.41 12.69
CA LEU A 349 -5.98 22.19 11.88
C LEU A 349 -5.10 22.33 10.63
N ALA A 350 -5.01 23.54 10.03
CA ALA A 350 -4.09 23.80 8.93
C ALA A 350 -2.63 23.59 9.33
N HIS A 351 -2.22 24.10 10.51
CA HIS A 351 -0.84 24.01 10.99
C HIS A 351 -0.48 22.69 11.68
N SER A 352 -1.46 21.92 12.16
CA SER A 352 -1.24 20.61 12.75
C SER A 352 -1.49 19.47 11.74
N LEU A 353 -2.72 19.00 11.66
CA LEU A 353 -3.07 17.74 11.01
C LEU A 353 -2.99 17.82 9.47
N ASN A 354 -3.54 18.88 8.86
CA ASN A 354 -3.50 19.05 7.40
C ASN A 354 -2.07 19.15 6.87
N GLN A 355 -1.19 19.82 7.62
CA GLN A 355 0.22 19.94 7.27
C GLN A 355 0.88 18.56 7.20
N SER A 356 0.69 17.72 8.23
CA SER A 356 1.30 16.38 8.30
C SER A 356 0.74 15.44 7.23
N VAL A 357 -0.58 15.44 7.04
CA VAL A 357 -1.23 14.59 6.04
C VAL A 357 -0.84 14.99 4.62
N ARG A 358 -0.71 16.29 4.34
CA ARG A 358 -0.21 16.79 3.06
C ARG A 358 1.20 16.29 2.75
N GLU A 359 2.09 16.25 3.73
CA GLU A 359 3.45 15.70 3.52
C GLU A 359 3.43 14.20 3.19
N LEU A 360 2.50 13.43 3.75
CA LEU A 360 2.29 12.02 3.39
C LEU A 360 1.85 11.86 1.94
N LEU A 361 0.94 12.71 1.47
CA LEU A 361 0.48 12.70 0.08
C LEU A 361 1.60 12.96 -0.94
N TYR A 362 2.71 13.58 -0.51
CA TYR A 362 3.90 13.76 -1.35
C TYR A 362 4.88 12.56 -1.31
N ILE A 363 4.71 11.57 -0.44
CA ILE A 363 5.64 10.42 -0.31
C ILE A 363 5.73 9.56 -1.59
N PRO A 364 4.64 9.21 -2.27
CA PRO A 364 4.69 8.37 -3.46
C PRO A 364 5.31 9.06 -4.68
N ILE A 365 5.60 10.36 -4.59
CA ILE A 365 6.02 11.20 -5.71
C ILE A 365 7.55 11.20 -5.79
N PRO A 366 8.14 10.98 -6.98
CA PRO A 366 9.58 11.06 -7.17
C PRO A 366 10.17 12.39 -6.67
N PRO A 367 11.34 12.40 -5.99
CA PRO A 367 11.90 13.60 -5.36
C PRO A 367 12.06 14.78 -6.31
N GLU A 368 12.44 14.52 -7.57
CA GLU A 368 12.64 15.53 -8.60
C GLU A 368 11.36 16.30 -8.97
N ILE A 369 10.22 15.59 -8.95
CA ILE A 369 8.90 16.14 -9.27
C ILE A 369 8.30 16.78 -8.01
N LYS A 370 8.45 16.12 -6.84
CA LYS A 370 7.95 16.59 -5.54
C LYS A 370 8.41 18.01 -5.25
N TYR A 371 9.70 18.29 -5.38
CA TYR A 371 10.24 19.61 -5.06
C TYR A 371 9.70 20.72 -5.98
N LYS A 372 9.67 20.45 -7.30
CA LYS A 372 9.13 21.39 -8.30
C LYS A 372 7.64 21.65 -8.09
N ALA A 373 6.87 20.60 -7.81
CA ALA A 373 5.45 20.68 -7.54
C ALA A 373 5.17 21.51 -6.28
N LYS A 374 5.86 21.23 -5.17
CA LYS A 374 5.67 21.94 -3.90
C LYS A 374 5.96 23.45 -4.05
N VAL A 375 7.07 23.80 -4.70
CA VAL A 375 7.42 25.20 -4.98
C VAL A 375 6.35 25.89 -5.84
N PHE A 376 5.89 25.25 -6.91
CA PHE A 376 4.86 25.81 -7.78
C PHE A 376 3.53 26.02 -7.03
N ILE A 377 3.11 25.02 -6.25
CA ILE A 377 1.87 25.10 -5.49
C ILE A 377 1.97 26.21 -4.41
N ASP A 378 3.08 26.26 -3.67
CA ASP A 378 3.24 27.23 -2.59
C ASP A 378 3.33 28.69 -3.09
N MET A 379 4.01 28.92 -4.23
CA MET A 379 4.25 30.27 -4.76
C MET A 379 3.13 30.77 -5.69
N PHE A 380 2.57 29.89 -6.54
CA PHE A 380 1.61 30.29 -7.57
C PHE A 380 0.19 29.93 -7.18
N VAL A 381 -0.09 28.64 -6.93
CA VAL A 381 -1.46 28.14 -6.70
C VAL A 381 -2.09 28.80 -5.48
N ASN A 382 -1.37 28.91 -4.36
CA ASN A 382 -1.88 29.58 -3.17
C ASN A 382 -2.29 31.04 -3.46
N LYS A 383 -1.53 31.77 -4.27
CA LYS A 383 -1.79 33.19 -4.55
C LYS A 383 -2.93 33.36 -5.56
N PHE A 384 -2.95 32.51 -6.57
CA PHE A 384 -4.04 32.44 -7.54
C PHE A 384 -5.38 32.10 -6.87
N ALA A 385 -5.38 31.11 -5.97
CA ALA A 385 -6.55 30.73 -5.18
C ALA A 385 -7.07 31.87 -4.29
N LYS A 386 -6.18 32.65 -3.65
CA LYS A 386 -6.58 33.87 -2.93
C LYS A 386 -7.21 34.91 -3.85
N GLY A 387 -6.70 35.06 -5.07
CA GLY A 387 -7.30 35.94 -6.08
C GLY A 387 -8.71 35.51 -6.48
N ILE A 388 -8.93 34.21 -6.70
CA ILE A 388 -10.27 33.65 -6.96
C ILE A 388 -11.20 33.93 -5.78
N ALA A 389 -10.76 33.67 -4.55
CA ALA A 389 -11.55 33.95 -3.36
C ALA A 389 -11.90 35.44 -3.24
N ALA A 390 -10.96 36.33 -3.55
CA ALA A 390 -11.19 37.77 -3.57
C ALA A 390 -12.25 38.17 -4.61
N LEU A 391 -12.20 37.60 -5.81
CA LEU A 391 -13.23 37.81 -6.85
C LEU A 391 -14.59 37.31 -6.42
N LEU A 392 -14.66 36.15 -5.76
CA LEU A 392 -15.91 35.63 -5.21
C LEU A 392 -16.48 36.57 -4.15
N ILE A 393 -15.64 37.07 -3.24
CA ILE A 393 -16.11 38.03 -2.22
C ILE A 393 -16.59 39.32 -2.91
N LEU A 394 -15.83 39.88 -3.87
CA LEU A 394 -16.26 41.07 -4.62
C LEU A 394 -17.60 40.86 -5.34
N LEU A 395 -17.78 39.71 -6.00
CA LEU A 395 -19.00 39.40 -6.71
C LEU A 395 -20.21 39.32 -5.76
N PHE A 396 -20.11 38.49 -4.71
CA PHE A 396 -21.26 38.19 -3.86
C PHE A 396 -21.51 39.27 -2.80
N PHE A 397 -20.45 39.80 -2.17
CA PHE A 397 -20.59 40.82 -1.12
C PHE A 397 -20.67 42.24 -1.68
N SER A 398 -19.87 42.60 -2.69
CA SER A 398 -19.81 43.99 -3.19
C SER A 398 -20.75 44.26 -4.38
N ALA A 399 -20.86 43.36 -5.35
CA ALA A 399 -21.71 43.57 -6.53
C ALA A 399 -23.17 43.15 -6.27
N LEU A 400 -23.38 41.96 -5.70
CA LEU A 400 -24.72 41.44 -5.38
C LEU A 400 -25.23 41.89 -4.01
N SER A 401 -24.42 42.59 -3.21
CA SER A 401 -24.78 43.13 -1.90
C SER A 401 -25.34 42.09 -0.91
N PHE A 402 -24.87 40.84 -0.97
CA PHE A 402 -25.30 39.81 -0.03
C PHE A 402 -24.79 40.09 1.38
N GLU A 403 -25.60 39.78 2.39
CA GLU A 403 -25.17 39.82 3.78
C GLU A 403 -23.97 38.90 4.05
N ILE A 404 -23.14 39.25 5.03
CA ILE A 404 -21.91 38.51 5.37
C ILE A 404 -22.15 37.01 5.68
N LYS A 405 -23.34 36.65 6.18
CA LYS A 405 -23.73 35.26 6.48
C LYS A 405 -23.80 34.39 5.21
N TYR A 406 -24.13 34.96 4.05
CA TYR A 406 -24.18 34.22 2.78
C TYR A 406 -22.79 33.85 2.25
N ILE A 407 -21.73 34.54 2.69
CA ILE A 407 -20.35 34.11 2.42
C ILE A 407 -20.07 32.73 3.04
N SER A 408 -20.75 32.36 4.13
CA SER A 408 -20.65 31.01 4.72
C SER A 408 -21.21 29.94 3.80
N ILE A 409 -22.26 30.22 3.01
CA ILE A 409 -22.78 29.27 2.02
C ILE A 409 -21.76 29.02 0.92
N ILE A 410 -21.10 30.07 0.44
CA ILE A 410 -20.02 29.93 -0.55
C ILE A 410 -18.88 29.09 0.05
N ALA A 411 -18.49 29.36 1.29
CA ALA A 411 -17.51 28.55 2.00
C ALA A 411 -17.95 27.08 2.09
N ILE A 412 -19.20 26.80 2.46
CA ILE A 412 -19.79 25.45 2.51
C ILE A 412 -19.67 24.73 1.15
N ILE A 413 -20.02 25.40 0.04
CA ILE A 413 -19.90 24.81 -1.31
C ILE A 413 -18.45 24.40 -1.60
N PHE A 414 -17.49 25.28 -1.32
CA PHE A 414 -16.07 24.96 -1.51
C PHE A 414 -15.57 23.89 -0.53
N ILE A 415 -16.08 23.83 0.69
CA ILE A 415 -15.77 22.76 1.65
C ILE A 415 -16.30 21.41 1.16
N LEU A 416 -17.50 21.35 0.57
CA LEU A 416 -18.01 20.12 -0.04
C LEU A 416 -17.15 19.65 -1.20
N ILE A 417 -16.70 20.57 -2.07
CA ILE A 417 -15.72 20.28 -3.13
C ILE A 417 -14.42 19.75 -2.52
N TRP A 418 -13.95 20.35 -1.42
CA TRP A 418 -12.75 19.90 -0.72
C TRP A 418 -12.89 18.46 -0.19
N ILE A 419 -14.03 18.11 0.41
CA ILE A 419 -14.33 16.75 0.88
C ILE A 419 -14.29 15.76 -0.29
N ILE A 420 -14.93 16.08 -1.42
CA ILE A 420 -14.93 15.23 -2.61
C ILE A 420 -13.50 14.99 -3.11
N LEU A 421 -12.69 16.06 -3.22
CA LEU A 421 -11.29 15.94 -3.65
C LEU A 421 -10.44 15.09 -2.68
N ASN A 422 -10.67 15.21 -1.37
CA ASN A 422 -9.99 14.39 -0.35
C ASN A 422 -10.33 12.89 -0.48
N ILE A 423 -11.57 12.56 -0.83
CA ILE A 423 -11.98 11.17 -1.08
C ILE A 423 -11.31 10.64 -2.36
N LEU A 424 -11.27 11.44 -3.42
CA LEU A 424 -10.65 11.06 -4.69
C LEU A 424 -9.15 10.84 -4.57
N ILE A 425 -8.41 11.73 -3.87
CA ILE A 425 -6.96 11.59 -3.71
C ILE A 425 -6.60 10.37 -2.86
N THR A 426 -7.43 10.01 -1.88
CA THR A 426 -7.18 8.83 -1.05
C THR A 426 -7.24 7.54 -1.89
N ARG A 427 -8.19 7.45 -2.83
CA ARG A 427 -8.28 6.31 -3.76
C ARG A 427 -7.08 6.25 -4.69
N GLU A 428 -6.67 7.39 -5.25
CA GLU A 428 -5.51 7.48 -6.14
C GLU A 428 -4.20 7.15 -5.40
N TYR A 429 -4.06 7.59 -4.14
CA TYR A 429 -2.91 7.30 -3.30
C TYR A 429 -2.69 5.79 -3.15
N VAL A 430 -3.73 5.04 -2.78
CA VAL A 430 -3.66 3.57 -2.67
C VAL A 430 -3.29 2.93 -4.01
N ASN A 431 -3.83 3.44 -5.11
CA ASN A 431 -3.51 2.92 -6.45
C ASN A 431 -2.03 3.15 -6.83
N ILE A 432 -1.44 4.28 -6.45
CA ILE A 432 -0.01 4.55 -6.69
C ILE A 432 0.86 3.63 -5.84
N VAL A 433 0.50 3.41 -4.57
CA VAL A 433 1.21 2.45 -3.70
C VAL A 433 1.16 1.06 -4.31
N LYS A 434 -0.01 0.61 -4.80
CA LYS A 434 -0.17 -0.65 -5.52
C LYS A 434 0.66 -0.75 -6.80
N ARG A 435 0.79 0.34 -7.57
CA ARG A 435 1.61 0.38 -8.80
C ARG A 435 3.10 0.35 -8.52
N ASN A 436 3.53 0.92 -7.39
CA ASN A 436 4.92 0.89 -6.97
C ASN A 436 5.34 -0.47 -6.37
N LEU A 437 4.39 -1.40 -6.18
CA LEU A 437 4.63 -2.76 -5.73
C LEU A 437 4.58 -3.72 -6.93
N GLU A 438 5.74 -4.26 -7.30
CA GLU A 438 5.86 -5.26 -8.36
C GLU A 438 5.71 -6.68 -7.80
N ILE A 439 5.11 -7.57 -8.61
CA ILE A 439 5.13 -9.02 -8.38
C ILE A 439 6.51 -9.50 -8.84
N LYS A 440 7.30 -10.03 -7.90
CA LYS A 440 8.69 -10.44 -8.15
C LYS A 440 8.80 -11.81 -8.81
N TRP A 441 7.87 -12.71 -8.54
CA TRP A 441 7.79 -14.02 -9.19
C TRP A 441 6.34 -14.40 -9.42
N HIS A 442 6.08 -14.96 -10.60
CA HIS A 442 4.78 -15.56 -10.92
C HIS A 442 4.69 -16.94 -10.27
N ASP A 443 3.47 -17.39 -10.02
CA ASP A 443 3.19 -18.68 -9.39
C ASP A 443 3.81 -19.82 -10.24
N ALA A 444 4.79 -20.54 -9.70
CA ALA A 444 5.59 -21.50 -10.45
C ALA A 444 4.72 -22.66 -10.97
N ASP A 445 3.76 -23.12 -10.16
CA ASP A 445 2.87 -24.21 -10.51
C ASP A 445 1.95 -23.83 -11.68
N LYS A 446 1.44 -22.59 -11.67
CA LYS A 446 0.64 -22.05 -12.78
C LYS A 446 1.46 -21.92 -14.07
N PHE A 447 2.71 -21.44 -13.96
CA PHE A 447 3.61 -21.30 -15.10
C PHE A 447 3.99 -22.66 -15.72
N VAL A 448 4.22 -23.69 -14.90
CA VAL A 448 4.50 -25.05 -15.38
C VAL A 448 3.27 -25.65 -16.03
N ALA A 449 2.08 -25.52 -15.42
CA ALA A 449 0.83 -26.03 -15.99
C ALA A 449 0.46 -25.35 -17.32
N GLU A 450 0.75 -24.06 -17.49
CA GLU A 450 0.53 -23.33 -18.76
C GLU A 450 1.51 -23.75 -19.86
N LYS A 451 2.71 -24.21 -19.51
CA LYS A 451 3.79 -24.47 -20.50
C LYS A 451 4.05 -25.95 -20.78
N ILE A 452 3.75 -26.85 -19.85
CA ILE A 452 4.09 -28.27 -19.94
C ILE A 452 2.88 -29.12 -19.61
N ASP A 453 2.41 -29.88 -20.59
CA ASP A 453 1.44 -30.95 -20.38
C ASP A 453 2.17 -32.21 -19.89
N ILE A 454 2.32 -32.32 -18.57
CA ILE A 454 3.01 -33.43 -17.89
C ILE A 454 2.33 -34.76 -18.21
N ASP A 455 1.00 -34.75 -18.39
CA ASP A 455 0.21 -35.93 -18.71
C ASP A 455 0.48 -36.44 -20.13
N MET A 456 0.59 -35.53 -21.10
CA MET A 456 1.01 -35.89 -22.45
C MET A 456 2.45 -36.40 -22.47
N THR A 457 3.35 -35.75 -21.72
CA THR A 457 4.76 -36.18 -21.65
C THR A 457 4.88 -37.60 -21.11
N LYS A 458 4.14 -37.91 -20.03
CA LYS A 458 4.12 -39.24 -19.45
C LYS A 458 3.52 -40.26 -20.43
N LEU A 459 2.39 -39.94 -21.06
CA LEU A 459 1.75 -40.86 -21.99
C LEU A 459 2.64 -41.17 -23.21
N VAL A 460 3.35 -40.17 -23.74
CA VAL A 460 4.37 -40.38 -24.79
C VAL A 460 5.48 -41.31 -24.30
N PHE A 461 6.00 -41.09 -23.09
CA PHE A 461 7.04 -41.93 -22.51
C PHE A 461 6.55 -43.37 -22.28
N ASP A 462 5.38 -43.54 -21.66
CA ASP A 462 4.73 -44.84 -21.42
C ASP A 462 4.50 -45.57 -22.77
N THR A 463 4.14 -44.84 -23.83
CA THR A 463 4.02 -45.40 -25.20
C THR A 463 5.39 -45.87 -25.73
N LEU A 464 6.43 -45.06 -25.65
CA LEU A 464 7.77 -45.46 -26.11
C LEU A 464 8.36 -46.63 -25.32
N GLU A 465 8.09 -46.71 -24.02
CA GLU A 465 8.56 -47.79 -23.16
C GLU A 465 7.78 -49.09 -23.40
N SER A 466 6.44 -49.00 -23.55
CA SER A 466 5.59 -50.15 -23.85
C SER A 466 5.98 -50.82 -25.17
N LYS A 467 6.51 -50.08 -26.15
CA LYS A 467 7.05 -50.64 -27.41
C LYS A 467 8.04 -51.80 -27.18
N LYS A 468 8.84 -51.76 -26.10
CA LYS A 468 9.82 -52.80 -25.78
C LYS A 468 9.27 -53.94 -24.92
N ARG A 469 8.12 -53.72 -24.28
CA ARG A 469 7.55 -54.60 -23.25
C ARG A 469 6.37 -55.42 -23.78
N SER A 470 5.53 -54.84 -24.65
CA SER A 470 4.34 -55.50 -25.21
C SER A 470 3.79 -54.72 -26.41
N SER A 471 3.44 -55.45 -27.48
CA SER A 471 2.75 -54.92 -28.67
C SER A 471 1.34 -54.40 -28.33
N VAL A 472 0.63 -55.10 -27.43
CA VAL A 472 -0.73 -54.75 -27.00
C VAL A 472 -0.74 -53.46 -26.17
N LEU A 473 0.17 -53.34 -25.19
CA LEU A 473 0.30 -52.11 -24.38
C LEU A 473 0.71 -50.92 -25.25
N TYR A 474 1.59 -51.14 -26.22
CA TYR A 474 1.99 -50.13 -27.19
C TYR A 474 0.81 -49.61 -28.00
N ALA A 475 0.02 -50.53 -28.60
CA ALA A 475 -1.17 -50.17 -29.37
C ALA A 475 -2.20 -49.39 -28.51
N MET A 476 -2.42 -49.82 -27.27
CA MET A 476 -3.36 -49.17 -26.34
C MET A 476 -2.92 -47.77 -25.90
N ASN A 477 -1.63 -47.57 -25.61
CA ASN A 477 -1.11 -46.26 -25.23
C ASN A 477 -1.04 -45.31 -26.44
N LEU A 478 -0.76 -45.86 -27.63
CA LEU A 478 -0.86 -45.12 -28.89
C LEU A 478 -2.29 -44.67 -29.17
N PHE A 479 -3.27 -45.53 -28.94
CA PHE A 479 -4.69 -45.19 -29.03
C PHE A 479 -5.06 -44.04 -28.08
N ASP A 480 -4.66 -44.12 -26.80
CA ASP A 480 -4.87 -43.04 -25.83
C ASP A 480 -4.21 -41.71 -26.26
N LEU A 481 -3.08 -41.74 -26.99
CA LEU A 481 -2.43 -40.56 -27.57
C LEU A 481 -3.24 -39.95 -28.73
N VAL A 482 -3.75 -40.80 -29.63
CA VAL A 482 -4.58 -40.39 -30.77
C VAL A 482 -5.86 -39.72 -30.28
N LYS A 483 -6.54 -40.33 -29.30
CA LYS A 483 -7.77 -39.79 -28.69
C LYS A 483 -7.61 -38.40 -28.05
N LYS A 484 -6.39 -38.01 -27.68
CA LYS A 484 -6.13 -36.69 -27.09
C LYS A 484 -5.92 -35.56 -28.11
N GLU A 485 -6.04 -35.82 -29.41
CA GLU A 485 -6.03 -34.84 -30.52
C GLU A 485 -4.78 -33.90 -30.53
N LYS A 486 -3.65 -34.33 -29.97
CA LYS A 486 -2.44 -33.51 -29.78
C LYS A 486 -1.15 -34.14 -30.30
N LEU A 487 -1.24 -34.98 -31.32
CA LEU A 487 -0.07 -35.60 -31.97
C LEU A 487 0.55 -34.66 -33.01
N SER A 488 1.58 -33.90 -32.60
CA SER A 488 2.38 -33.13 -33.57
C SER A 488 2.99 -34.03 -34.64
N SER A 489 3.18 -33.52 -35.86
CA SER A 489 3.83 -34.27 -36.96
C SER A 489 5.22 -34.82 -36.60
N LYS A 490 5.94 -34.15 -35.68
CA LYS A 490 7.24 -34.59 -35.16
C LYS A 490 7.13 -35.77 -34.19
N LEU A 491 6.08 -35.80 -33.35
CA LEU A 491 5.76 -36.94 -32.49
C LEU A 491 5.32 -38.15 -33.33
N LYS A 492 4.51 -37.94 -34.38
CA LYS A 492 4.14 -39.00 -35.34
C LYS A 492 5.40 -39.67 -35.92
N LYS A 493 6.40 -38.89 -36.35
CA LYS A 493 7.69 -39.42 -36.86
C LYS A 493 8.55 -40.18 -35.84
N ILE A 494 8.49 -39.80 -34.55
CA ILE A 494 9.25 -40.49 -33.49
C ILE A 494 8.59 -41.83 -33.14
N ILE A 495 7.27 -41.87 -33.19
CA ILE A 495 6.46 -43.07 -32.90
C ILE A 495 6.47 -44.04 -34.11
N SER A 496 6.53 -43.53 -35.35
CA SER A 496 6.46 -44.31 -36.59
C SER A 496 7.77 -45.02 -37.00
N TYR A 497 8.82 -45.03 -36.18
CA TYR A 497 10.06 -45.73 -36.55
C TYR A 497 9.90 -47.25 -36.39
N LYS A 498 10.18 -48.00 -37.46
CA LYS A 498 9.96 -49.45 -37.65
C LYS A 498 10.31 -50.32 -36.44
N SER A 499 9.41 -51.27 -36.16
CA SER A 499 9.41 -52.24 -35.06
C SER A 499 9.84 -53.63 -35.53
N ASP A 500 11.00 -53.76 -36.19
CA ASP A 500 11.44 -55.06 -36.72
C ASP A 500 11.95 -56.04 -35.61
N GLU A 501 11.78 -55.73 -34.32
CA GLU A 501 12.41 -56.49 -33.21
C GLU A 501 11.51 -56.91 -32.03
N VAL A 502 10.17 -56.78 -32.10
CA VAL A 502 9.29 -57.19 -30.97
C VAL A 502 8.28 -58.24 -31.43
N ARG A 503 8.79 -59.43 -31.74
CA ARG A 503 8.03 -60.69 -31.84
C ARG A 503 8.58 -61.64 -30.79
N ALA A 504 8.14 -61.48 -29.55
CA ALA A 504 8.27 -62.53 -28.54
C ALA A 504 7.33 -62.25 -27.36
N SER A 505 6.26 -63.03 -27.31
CA SER A 505 5.57 -63.46 -26.09
C SER A 505 4.88 -62.39 -25.24
N SER A 506 3.61 -62.14 -25.54
CA SER A 506 2.43 -62.28 -24.64
C SER A 506 1.25 -61.54 -25.27
N MET A 507 0.10 -62.22 -25.42
CA MET A 507 -1.16 -61.72 -26.00
C MET A 507 -1.22 -61.41 -27.52
N ASP A 508 -0.53 -62.17 -28.38
CA ASP A 508 -0.78 -62.13 -29.85
C ASP A 508 -2.26 -62.44 -30.20
N SER A 509 -2.99 -63.15 -29.34
CA SER A 509 -4.37 -63.57 -29.54
C SER A 509 -5.45 -62.54 -29.19
N LEU A 510 -5.12 -61.36 -28.62
CA LEU A 510 -6.16 -60.39 -28.22
C LEU A 510 -6.70 -59.52 -29.35
N PHE A 511 -6.02 -59.54 -30.49
CA PHE A 511 -6.35 -58.79 -31.70
C PHE A 511 -6.45 -59.67 -32.95
N GLU A 512 -6.31 -60.99 -32.80
CA GLU A 512 -6.58 -61.98 -33.84
C GLU A 512 -8.02 -62.49 -33.67
N VAL A 513 -8.96 -61.87 -34.39
CA VAL A 513 -10.24 -62.51 -34.71
C VAL A 513 -10.13 -62.91 -36.19
N ASP A 514 -10.16 -64.20 -36.49
CA ASP A 514 -9.99 -64.79 -37.84
C ASP A 514 -8.63 -64.57 -38.54
N GLY A 515 -7.53 -64.38 -37.79
CA GLY A 515 -6.17 -64.40 -38.35
C GLY A 515 -5.71 -63.12 -39.05
N GLU A 516 -6.44 -62.02 -38.94
CA GLU A 516 -5.97 -60.68 -39.30
C GLU A 516 -5.44 -59.93 -38.07
N VAL A 517 -4.20 -59.44 -38.15
CA VAL A 517 -3.56 -58.63 -37.12
C VAL A 517 -4.09 -57.20 -37.22
N LEU A 518 -4.86 -56.74 -36.21
CA LEU A 518 -5.43 -55.38 -36.13
C LEU A 518 -4.40 -54.25 -35.89
N ILE A 519 -3.11 -54.49 -36.13
CA ILE A 519 -2.10 -53.42 -36.13
C ILE A 519 -2.07 -52.87 -37.56
N PRO A 520 -2.38 -51.58 -37.79
CA PRO A 520 -2.24 -51.01 -39.12
C PRO A 520 -0.78 -51.14 -39.54
N GLU A 521 -0.51 -51.87 -40.62
CA GLU A 521 0.73 -51.70 -41.36
C GLU A 521 0.84 -50.21 -41.67
N THR A 522 1.86 -49.55 -41.11
CA THR A 522 2.02 -48.11 -41.21
C THR A 522 2.40 -47.72 -42.64
N GLU A 523 1.44 -47.74 -43.55
CA GLU A 523 1.44 -46.91 -44.74
C GLU A 523 0.86 -45.53 -44.40
N ASP A 524 1.35 -44.51 -45.10
CA ASP A 524 1.35 -43.07 -44.81
C ASP A 524 0.00 -42.35 -44.54
N SER A 525 -1.09 -43.04 -44.24
CA SER A 525 -2.41 -42.44 -43.95
C SER A 525 -3.04 -43.01 -42.67
N LEU A 526 -2.68 -42.42 -41.52
CA LEU A 526 -3.49 -42.52 -40.31
C LEU A 526 -4.75 -41.67 -40.48
N ASP A 527 -5.81 -42.22 -41.05
CA ASP A 527 -7.14 -41.59 -41.05
C ASP A 527 -7.74 -41.72 -39.64
N GLU A 528 -7.59 -40.65 -38.85
CA GLU A 528 -7.88 -40.58 -37.40
C GLU A 528 -9.33 -40.94 -37.05
N GLU A 529 -10.27 -40.83 -38.00
CA GLU A 529 -11.71 -41.09 -37.81
C GLU A 529 -12.08 -42.59 -37.92
N SER A 530 -11.27 -43.40 -38.63
CA SER A 530 -11.57 -44.82 -38.89
C SER A 530 -11.18 -45.75 -37.73
N LEU A 531 -10.08 -45.44 -37.04
CA LEU A 531 -9.47 -46.33 -36.03
C LEU A 531 -10.24 -46.35 -34.69
N ASP A 532 -10.78 -45.20 -34.24
CA ASP A 532 -11.54 -45.11 -32.97
C ASP A 532 -12.89 -45.82 -33.05
N THR A 533 -13.53 -45.75 -34.21
CA THR A 533 -14.80 -46.42 -34.47
C THR A 533 -14.60 -47.93 -34.51
N GLN A 534 -13.60 -48.42 -35.24
CA GLN A 534 -13.29 -49.85 -35.38
C GLN A 534 -12.85 -50.51 -34.06
N VAL A 535 -11.97 -49.87 -33.26
CA VAL A 535 -11.54 -50.43 -31.98
C VAL A 535 -12.70 -50.51 -30.98
N LYS A 536 -13.57 -49.48 -30.91
CA LYS A 536 -14.75 -49.54 -30.05
C LYS A 536 -15.74 -50.59 -30.51
N GLU A 537 -15.97 -50.71 -31.81
CA GLU A 537 -16.90 -51.67 -32.40
C GLU A 537 -16.46 -53.10 -32.09
N VAL A 538 -15.19 -53.45 -32.33
CA VAL A 538 -14.61 -54.77 -32.01
C VAL A 538 -14.66 -55.07 -30.50
N MET A 539 -14.28 -54.11 -29.66
CA MET A 539 -14.25 -54.28 -28.19
C MET A 539 -15.66 -54.34 -27.56
N SER A 540 -16.69 -53.89 -28.29
CA SER A 540 -18.10 -53.94 -27.88
C SER A 540 -18.82 -55.22 -28.32
N LEU A 541 -18.21 -56.05 -29.17
CA LEU A 541 -18.80 -57.31 -29.60
C LEU A 541 -18.98 -58.26 -28.40
N ASN A 542 -20.20 -58.77 -28.21
CA ASN A 542 -20.52 -59.72 -27.14
C ASN A 542 -19.61 -60.96 -27.15
N VAL A 543 -19.26 -61.45 -28.35
CA VAL A 543 -18.37 -62.61 -28.55
C VAL A 543 -16.96 -62.32 -28.01
N TYR A 544 -16.44 -61.12 -28.28
CA TYR A 544 -15.13 -60.68 -27.79
C TYR A 544 -15.13 -60.53 -26.26
N GLN A 545 -16.18 -59.93 -25.70
CA GLN A 545 -16.30 -59.77 -24.25
C GLN A 545 -16.39 -61.11 -23.50
N GLU A 546 -17.06 -62.12 -24.08
CA GLU A 546 -17.23 -63.43 -23.47
C GLU A 546 -15.94 -64.28 -23.53
N LEU A 547 -15.22 -64.26 -24.66
CA LEU A 547 -13.89 -64.86 -24.82
C LEU A 547 -12.88 -64.26 -23.85
N MET A 548 -12.88 -62.93 -23.76
CA MET A 548 -11.97 -62.21 -22.87
C MET A 548 -12.25 -62.48 -21.40
N LYS A 549 -13.50 -62.67 -21.00
CA LYS A 549 -13.88 -62.94 -19.61
C LYS A 549 -13.20 -64.19 -19.05
N GLY A 550 -13.24 -65.30 -19.79
CA GLY A 550 -12.60 -66.56 -19.37
C GLY A 550 -11.06 -66.48 -19.35
N HIS A 551 -10.47 -65.69 -20.24
CA HIS A 551 -9.02 -65.50 -20.31
C HIS A 551 -8.51 -64.57 -19.20
N LEU A 552 -9.25 -63.49 -18.89
CA LEU A 552 -8.91 -62.55 -17.81
C LEU A 552 -8.95 -63.21 -16.42
N ASP A 553 -9.94 -64.08 -16.15
CA ASP A 553 -10.03 -64.83 -14.88
C ASP A 553 -8.78 -65.70 -14.67
N LYS A 554 -8.24 -66.28 -15.74
CA LYS A 554 -7.03 -67.11 -15.71
C LYS A 554 -5.76 -66.28 -15.44
N ILE A 555 -5.54 -65.21 -16.21
CA ILE A 555 -4.35 -64.34 -16.09
C ILE A 555 -4.28 -63.67 -14.71
N VAL A 556 -5.41 -63.23 -14.17
CA VAL A 556 -5.49 -62.60 -12.84
C VAL A 556 -5.16 -63.61 -11.71
N GLY A 557 -5.14 -64.92 -12.01
CA GLY A 557 -4.80 -66.00 -11.08
C GLY A 557 -3.33 -66.41 -11.06
N GLU A 558 -2.53 -66.04 -12.06
CA GLU A 558 -1.16 -66.54 -12.26
C GLU A 558 -0.10 -65.63 -11.58
N GLU A 559 0.89 -66.21 -10.87
CA GLU A 559 1.96 -65.48 -10.17
C GLU A 559 3.34 -65.72 -10.82
N GLY A 560 3.96 -64.65 -11.34
CA GLY A 560 5.31 -64.66 -11.90
C GLY A 560 5.65 -63.37 -12.67
N LYS A 561 6.86 -63.30 -13.25
CA LYS A 561 7.43 -62.11 -13.92
C LYS A 561 7.05 -61.97 -15.39
N GLU A 562 6.92 -63.06 -16.14
CA GLU A 562 6.40 -62.99 -17.52
C GLU A 562 4.88 -62.72 -17.48
N GLU A 563 4.22 -63.25 -16.46
CA GLU A 563 2.81 -63.06 -16.15
C GLU A 563 2.50 -61.62 -15.66
N GLU A 564 3.52 -60.84 -15.28
CA GLU A 564 3.36 -59.43 -14.87
C GLU A 564 2.88 -58.57 -16.04
N VAL A 565 3.49 -58.73 -17.23
CA VAL A 565 3.11 -58.00 -18.44
C VAL A 565 1.68 -58.36 -18.85
N SER A 566 1.31 -59.65 -18.78
CA SER A 566 -0.05 -60.10 -19.06
C SER A 566 -1.08 -59.53 -18.06
N ARG A 567 -0.73 -59.40 -16.77
CA ARG A 567 -1.60 -58.72 -15.78
C ARG A 567 -1.72 -57.21 -16.04
N MET A 568 -0.66 -56.55 -16.53
CA MET A 568 -0.71 -55.13 -16.94
C MET A 568 -1.65 -54.92 -18.13
N GLU A 569 -1.55 -55.80 -19.13
CA GLU A 569 -2.42 -55.80 -20.30
C GLU A 569 -3.88 -56.03 -19.91
N ALA A 570 -4.14 -57.08 -19.11
CA ALA A 570 -5.46 -57.38 -18.56
C ALA A 570 -6.05 -56.17 -17.82
N ALA A 571 -5.25 -55.49 -16.99
CA ALA A 571 -5.66 -54.28 -16.29
C ALA A 571 -6.05 -53.15 -17.25
N LYS A 572 -5.25 -52.90 -18.31
CA LYS A 572 -5.52 -51.85 -19.30
C LYS A 572 -6.80 -52.15 -20.09
N VAL A 573 -6.97 -53.38 -20.55
CA VAL A 573 -8.12 -53.82 -21.35
C VAL A 573 -9.43 -53.70 -20.56
N MET A 574 -9.43 -54.09 -19.29
CA MET A 574 -10.59 -53.96 -18.41
C MET A 574 -11.11 -52.52 -18.26
N GLY A 575 -10.27 -51.49 -18.50
CA GLY A 575 -10.67 -50.09 -18.47
C GLY A 575 -11.47 -49.61 -19.69
N ILE A 576 -11.49 -50.40 -20.76
CA ILE A 576 -12.16 -50.10 -22.03
C ILE A 576 -13.42 -50.97 -22.21
N MET A 577 -13.49 -52.10 -21.50
CA MET A 577 -14.65 -53.01 -21.49
C MET A 577 -15.86 -52.44 -20.73
N GLU A 578 -17.04 -53.03 -20.99
CA GLU A 578 -18.20 -52.75 -20.17
C GLU A 578 -17.99 -53.25 -18.72
N PRO A 579 -18.42 -52.46 -17.70
CA PRO A 579 -18.19 -52.77 -16.31
C PRO A 579 -19.16 -53.87 -15.81
N THR A 580 -18.88 -55.11 -16.19
CA THR A 580 -19.57 -56.31 -15.70
C THR A 580 -19.08 -56.71 -14.29
N PRO A 581 -19.84 -57.51 -13.52
CA PRO A 581 -19.41 -57.94 -12.18
C PRO A 581 -18.07 -58.69 -12.15
N SER A 582 -17.74 -59.45 -13.19
CA SER A 582 -16.45 -60.16 -13.31
C SER A 582 -15.31 -59.17 -13.54
N VAL A 583 -15.48 -58.20 -14.45
CA VAL A 583 -14.49 -57.12 -14.66
C VAL A 583 -14.25 -56.34 -13.37
N ILE A 584 -15.31 -56.00 -12.63
CA ILE A 584 -15.19 -55.32 -11.33
C ILE A 584 -14.43 -56.18 -10.31
N HIS A 585 -14.75 -57.48 -10.22
CA HIS A 585 -14.07 -58.41 -9.33
C HIS A 585 -12.57 -58.52 -9.63
N ASN A 586 -12.23 -58.75 -10.91
CA ASN A 586 -10.85 -58.92 -11.37
C ASN A 586 -10.04 -57.63 -11.22
N LEU A 587 -10.60 -56.49 -11.59
CA LEU A 587 -9.93 -55.21 -11.42
C LEU A 587 -9.71 -54.88 -9.94
N ASN A 588 -10.64 -55.24 -9.05
CA ASN A 588 -10.47 -55.14 -7.59
C ASN A 588 -9.34 -56.03 -7.05
N LYS A 589 -9.04 -57.15 -7.71
CA LYS A 589 -7.90 -58.00 -7.36
C LYS A 589 -6.59 -57.39 -7.86
N LEU A 590 -6.56 -56.87 -9.09
CA LEU A 590 -5.39 -56.20 -9.66
C LEU A 590 -5.03 -54.87 -8.98
N LEU A 591 -6.01 -54.14 -8.40
CA LEU A 591 -5.75 -52.96 -7.57
C LEU A 591 -4.97 -53.25 -6.28
N ARG A 592 -4.80 -54.54 -5.94
CA ARG A 592 -4.06 -55.06 -4.78
C ARG A 592 -2.90 -55.97 -5.20
N ASP A 593 -2.50 -55.93 -6.47
CA ASP A 593 -1.39 -56.73 -6.99
C ASP A 593 -0.06 -56.34 -6.32
N LYS A 594 0.89 -57.28 -6.29
CA LYS A 594 2.23 -57.07 -5.71
C LYS A 594 3.07 -56.13 -6.58
N SER A 595 2.83 -56.09 -7.89
CA SER A 595 3.51 -55.22 -8.84
C SER A 595 2.93 -53.80 -8.86
N PRO A 596 3.74 -52.75 -8.58
CA PRO A 596 3.31 -51.37 -8.74
C PRO A 596 2.90 -51.00 -10.18
N GLU A 597 3.45 -51.68 -11.17
CA GLU A 597 3.16 -51.42 -12.59
C GLU A 597 1.77 -51.93 -12.97
N VAL A 598 1.43 -53.16 -12.54
CA VAL A 598 0.06 -53.72 -12.68
C VAL A 598 -0.95 -52.83 -11.97
N VAL A 599 -0.68 -52.43 -10.73
CA VAL A 599 -1.56 -51.53 -9.96
C VAL A 599 -1.70 -50.18 -10.67
N SER A 600 -0.66 -49.63 -11.27
CA SER A 600 -0.73 -48.38 -12.04
C SER A 600 -1.74 -48.47 -13.20
N TYR A 601 -1.69 -49.53 -14.00
CA TYR A 601 -2.65 -49.75 -15.09
C TYR A 601 -4.06 -50.02 -14.55
N ALA A 602 -4.19 -50.77 -13.45
CA ALA A 602 -5.48 -51.03 -12.83
C ALA A 602 -6.14 -49.75 -12.26
N LEU A 603 -5.34 -48.84 -11.66
CA LEU A 603 -5.80 -47.54 -11.17
C LEU A 603 -6.29 -46.65 -12.32
N GLU A 604 -5.57 -46.61 -13.44
CA GLU A 604 -5.98 -45.85 -14.63
C GLU A 604 -7.34 -46.35 -15.15
N SER A 605 -7.48 -47.67 -15.31
CA SER A 605 -8.71 -48.31 -15.74
C SER A 605 -9.87 -48.09 -14.77
N ALA A 606 -9.64 -48.21 -13.47
CA ALA A 606 -10.64 -47.92 -12.44
C ALA A 606 -11.08 -46.45 -12.47
N GLY A 607 -10.17 -45.53 -12.78
CA GLY A 607 -10.46 -44.12 -13.02
C GLY A 607 -11.34 -43.90 -14.25
N LYS A 608 -11.09 -44.61 -15.36
CA LYS A 608 -11.90 -44.54 -16.59
C LYS A 608 -13.32 -45.08 -16.38
N LEU A 609 -13.48 -46.19 -15.66
CA LEU A 609 -14.79 -46.81 -15.39
C LEU A 609 -15.69 -46.03 -14.41
N LYS A 610 -15.09 -45.21 -13.52
CA LYS A 610 -15.79 -44.31 -12.59
C LYS A 610 -16.84 -45.01 -11.68
N LYS A 611 -16.63 -46.28 -11.32
CA LYS A 611 -17.51 -47.04 -10.41
C LYS A 611 -17.11 -46.81 -8.96
N ARG A 612 -18.09 -46.46 -8.11
CA ARG A 612 -17.85 -46.11 -6.69
C ARG A 612 -17.20 -47.22 -5.88
N GLU A 613 -17.41 -48.47 -6.26
CA GLU A 613 -16.85 -49.64 -5.58
C GLU A 613 -15.32 -49.67 -5.59
N PHE A 614 -14.67 -49.03 -6.58
CA PHE A 614 -13.21 -48.96 -6.65
C PHE A 614 -12.60 -47.90 -5.71
N VAL A 615 -13.38 -46.90 -5.29
CA VAL A 615 -12.87 -45.71 -4.58
C VAL A 615 -12.09 -46.06 -3.30
N PRO A 616 -12.56 -46.95 -2.41
CA PRO A 616 -11.78 -47.32 -1.22
C PRO A 616 -10.42 -47.94 -1.55
N PHE A 617 -10.35 -48.78 -2.59
CA PHE A 617 -9.11 -49.43 -3.03
C PHE A 617 -8.15 -48.45 -3.68
N ILE A 618 -8.65 -47.49 -4.46
CA ILE A 618 -7.84 -46.41 -5.03
C ILE A 618 -7.28 -45.52 -3.91
N ILE A 619 -8.09 -45.19 -2.90
CA ILE A 619 -7.69 -44.37 -1.75
C ILE A 619 -6.57 -45.05 -0.94
N GLN A 620 -6.64 -46.37 -0.71
CA GLN A 620 -5.58 -47.09 0.00
C GLN A 620 -4.22 -46.99 -0.72
N ASN A 621 -4.22 -46.93 -2.05
CA ASN A 621 -3.01 -46.78 -2.86
C ASN A 621 -2.38 -45.38 -2.80
N LEU A 622 -3.05 -44.37 -2.21
CA LEU A 622 -2.46 -43.05 -1.93
C LEU A 622 -1.32 -43.10 -0.90
N LYS A 623 -1.23 -44.18 -0.12
CA LYS A 623 -0.17 -44.39 0.87
C LYS A 623 1.18 -44.77 0.22
N ASN A 624 1.15 -45.29 -1.02
CA ASN A 624 2.32 -45.81 -1.71
C ASN A 624 2.97 -44.75 -2.64
N PRO A 625 4.21 -44.29 -2.36
CA PRO A 625 4.86 -43.20 -3.11
C PRO A 625 5.00 -43.43 -4.61
N SER A 626 5.23 -44.68 -5.05
CA SER A 626 5.50 -44.98 -6.46
C SER A 626 4.25 -44.83 -7.35
N ILE A 627 3.07 -45.09 -6.79
CA ILE A 627 1.78 -45.10 -7.51
C ILE A 627 0.82 -44.00 -7.06
N GLN A 628 1.17 -43.22 -6.03
CA GLN A 628 0.34 -42.15 -5.47
C GLN A 628 -0.15 -41.17 -6.53
N ARG A 629 0.71 -40.76 -7.48
CA ARG A 629 0.34 -39.82 -8.54
C ARG A 629 -0.75 -40.40 -9.47
N VAL A 630 -0.68 -41.69 -9.76
CA VAL A 630 -1.65 -42.39 -10.61
C VAL A 630 -2.98 -42.55 -9.88
N ALA A 631 -2.92 -42.93 -8.59
CA ALA A 631 -4.10 -43.01 -7.73
C ALA A 631 -4.80 -41.64 -7.56
N ASN A 632 -4.04 -40.56 -7.36
CA ASN A 632 -4.57 -39.18 -7.34
C ASN A 632 -5.35 -38.88 -8.62
N LYS A 633 -4.72 -39.11 -9.79
CA LYS A 633 -5.35 -38.87 -11.09
C LYS A 633 -6.63 -39.69 -11.28
N ALA A 634 -6.59 -40.98 -10.91
CA ALA A 634 -7.75 -41.85 -10.97
C ALA A 634 -8.91 -41.33 -10.12
N LEU A 635 -8.65 -40.78 -8.92
CA LEU A 635 -9.70 -40.18 -8.07
C LEU A 635 -10.24 -38.86 -8.65
N VAL A 636 -9.40 -38.04 -9.28
CA VAL A 636 -9.83 -36.78 -9.91
C VAL A 636 -10.88 -37.04 -11.01
N GLU A 637 -10.76 -38.15 -11.76
CA GLU A 637 -11.72 -38.55 -12.80
C GLU A 637 -13.15 -38.75 -12.29
N TYR A 638 -13.34 -39.10 -11.01
CA TYR A 638 -14.66 -39.25 -10.39
C TYR A 638 -15.34 -37.89 -10.12
N GLY A 639 -14.56 -36.81 -10.05
CA GLY A 639 -15.02 -35.45 -9.80
C GLY A 639 -15.88 -35.31 -8.54
N VAL A 640 -17.02 -34.63 -8.67
CA VAL A 640 -17.88 -34.23 -7.55
C VAL A 640 -18.52 -35.43 -6.82
N LYS A 641 -18.59 -36.61 -7.47
CA LYS A 641 -19.31 -37.79 -6.96
C LYS A 641 -18.70 -38.40 -5.70
N ILE A 642 -17.41 -38.16 -5.44
CA ILE A 642 -16.65 -38.78 -4.34
C ILE A 642 -16.23 -37.79 -3.26
N ILE A 643 -16.62 -36.52 -3.35
CA ILE A 643 -16.26 -35.48 -2.35
C ILE A 643 -16.66 -35.89 -0.94
N GLY A 644 -17.83 -36.53 -0.78
CA GLY A 644 -18.29 -37.04 0.51
C GLY A 644 -17.35 -38.10 1.09
N THR A 645 -17.02 -39.11 0.29
CA THR A 645 -16.08 -40.17 0.70
C THR A 645 -14.71 -39.59 1.04
N LEU A 646 -14.17 -38.70 0.20
CA LEU A 646 -12.88 -38.03 0.46
C LEU A 646 -12.90 -37.19 1.74
N LYS A 647 -14.02 -36.55 2.06
CA LYS A 647 -14.20 -35.85 3.35
C LYS A 647 -14.08 -36.82 4.52
N ASP A 648 -14.73 -37.98 4.44
CA ASP A 648 -14.75 -38.95 5.53
C ASP A 648 -13.33 -39.46 5.82
N TYR A 649 -12.55 -39.81 4.78
CA TYR A 649 -11.14 -40.19 4.93
C TYR A 649 -10.23 -39.04 5.39
N LEU A 650 -10.48 -37.80 4.95
CA LEU A 650 -9.69 -36.64 5.39
C LEU A 650 -9.92 -36.37 6.88
N GLY A 651 -11.17 -36.43 7.33
CA GLY A 651 -11.57 -36.10 8.70
C GLY A 651 -11.37 -37.21 9.73
N ASP A 652 -11.06 -38.45 9.30
CA ASP A 652 -10.80 -39.58 10.21
C ASP A 652 -9.36 -39.54 10.75
N PRO A 653 -9.15 -39.34 12.06
CA PRO A 653 -7.81 -39.33 12.64
C PRO A 653 -7.11 -40.69 12.66
N SER A 654 -7.85 -41.79 12.51
CA SER A 654 -7.31 -43.15 12.51
C SER A 654 -6.64 -43.54 11.18
N GLU A 655 -6.92 -42.79 10.11
CA GLU A 655 -6.33 -43.01 8.80
C GLU A 655 -4.88 -42.52 8.69
N ASP A 656 -4.17 -43.09 7.72
CA ASP A 656 -2.74 -42.78 7.51
C ASP A 656 -2.51 -41.31 7.14
N ALA A 657 -1.52 -40.68 7.77
CA ALA A 657 -1.21 -39.27 7.56
C ALA A 657 -0.80 -38.94 6.12
N ARG A 658 -0.13 -39.84 5.38
CA ARG A 658 0.24 -39.62 3.98
C ARG A 658 -0.99 -39.61 3.08
N LEU A 659 -1.94 -40.51 3.32
CA LEU A 659 -3.22 -40.54 2.63
C LEU A 659 -3.98 -39.23 2.87
N ARG A 660 -4.10 -38.81 4.13
CA ARG A 660 -4.82 -37.58 4.49
C ARG A 660 -4.17 -36.32 3.90
N LYS A 661 -2.85 -36.30 3.73
CA LYS A 661 -2.12 -35.23 3.03
C LYS A 661 -2.36 -35.20 1.52
N ALA A 662 -2.66 -36.33 0.89
CA ALA A 662 -2.92 -36.39 -0.55
C ALA A 662 -4.33 -35.89 -0.92
N ILE A 663 -5.34 -36.14 -0.07
CA ILE A 663 -6.75 -35.83 -0.34
C ILE A 663 -7.01 -34.34 -0.67
N PRO A 664 -6.42 -33.34 0.02
CA PRO A 664 -6.69 -31.94 -0.25
C PRO A 664 -6.41 -31.51 -1.69
N ASP A 665 -5.32 -31.95 -2.30
CA ASP A 665 -5.00 -31.61 -3.69
C ASP A 665 -5.99 -32.27 -4.67
N ILE A 666 -6.45 -33.49 -4.40
CA ILE A 666 -7.52 -34.15 -5.19
C ILE A 666 -8.80 -33.31 -5.13
N LEU A 667 -9.22 -32.91 -3.92
CA LEU A 667 -10.39 -32.05 -3.72
C LEU A 667 -10.24 -30.72 -4.46
N ALA A 668 -9.04 -30.12 -4.46
CA ALA A 668 -8.76 -28.89 -5.20
C ALA A 668 -8.92 -29.05 -6.71
N GLN A 669 -8.37 -30.11 -7.28
CA GLN A 669 -8.42 -30.40 -8.72
C GLN A 669 -9.85 -30.64 -9.25
N THR A 670 -10.79 -31.08 -8.40
CA THR A 670 -12.23 -31.13 -8.80
C THR A 670 -12.76 -29.75 -9.17
N GLY A 671 -12.20 -28.69 -8.56
CA GLY A 671 -12.57 -27.30 -8.76
C GLY A 671 -14.06 -27.01 -8.54
N ALA A 672 -14.70 -27.74 -7.62
CA ALA A 672 -16.09 -27.57 -7.24
C ALA A 672 -16.25 -26.76 -5.94
N GLN A 673 -17.25 -25.89 -5.87
CA GLN A 673 -17.53 -25.10 -4.66
C GLN A 673 -17.77 -25.97 -3.42
N ARG A 674 -18.39 -27.15 -3.59
CA ARG A 674 -18.59 -28.13 -2.51
C ARG A 674 -17.28 -28.67 -1.92
N ALA A 675 -16.25 -28.85 -2.75
CA ALA A 675 -14.93 -29.28 -2.29
C ALA A 675 -14.25 -28.17 -1.46
N ALA A 676 -14.38 -26.92 -1.91
CA ALA A 676 -13.88 -25.75 -1.17
C ALA A 676 -14.53 -25.61 0.22
N GLU A 677 -15.84 -25.87 0.33
CA GLU A 677 -16.54 -25.86 1.61
C GLU A 677 -16.08 -26.99 2.55
N VAL A 678 -15.85 -28.20 2.02
CA VAL A 678 -15.29 -29.32 2.80
C VAL A 678 -13.91 -28.98 3.36
N LEU A 679 -13.00 -28.50 2.51
CA LEU A 679 -11.65 -28.11 2.91
C LEU A 679 -11.68 -27.03 4.01
N ALA A 680 -12.53 -26.01 3.85
CA ALA A 680 -12.69 -24.95 4.84
C ALA A 680 -13.19 -25.47 6.20
N LEU A 681 -14.12 -26.44 6.20
CA LEU A 681 -14.68 -27.01 7.43
C LEU A 681 -13.69 -27.91 8.18
N GLU A 682 -12.93 -28.75 7.47
CA GLU A 682 -11.99 -29.67 8.11
C GLU A 682 -10.71 -28.99 8.61
N LEU A 683 -10.36 -27.80 8.08
CA LEU A 683 -9.20 -27.00 8.52
C LEU A 683 -9.09 -26.82 10.06
N ARG A 684 -10.21 -26.83 10.79
CA ARG A 684 -10.23 -26.64 12.25
C ARG A 684 -9.74 -27.85 13.06
N LYS A 685 -9.99 -29.06 12.56
CA LYS A 685 -9.83 -30.32 13.31
C LYS A 685 -8.48 -30.99 13.08
N GLU A 686 -7.75 -30.55 12.07
CA GLU A 686 -6.60 -31.27 11.55
C GLU A 686 -5.26 -31.02 12.26
N SER A 687 -4.35 -31.97 12.10
CA SER A 687 -2.95 -31.83 12.52
C SER A 687 -2.21 -30.77 11.67
N ARG A 688 -1.11 -30.21 12.20
CA ARG A 688 -0.38 -29.10 11.54
C ARG A 688 0.04 -29.44 10.10
N ASP A 689 0.47 -30.67 9.85
CA ASP A 689 0.93 -31.06 8.51
C ASP A 689 -0.21 -31.32 7.51
N VAL A 690 -1.41 -31.66 7.98
CA VAL A 690 -2.57 -31.82 7.08
C VAL A 690 -3.20 -30.45 6.81
N LYS A 691 -3.19 -29.55 7.80
CA LYS A 691 -3.61 -28.15 7.63
C LYS A 691 -2.85 -27.45 6.51
N SER A 692 -1.54 -27.67 6.39
CA SER A 692 -0.74 -27.04 5.33
C SER A 692 -1.19 -27.44 3.93
N GLU A 693 -1.53 -28.72 3.75
CA GLU A 693 -2.04 -29.23 2.48
C GLU A 693 -3.45 -28.69 2.19
N ILE A 694 -4.31 -28.57 3.21
CA ILE A 694 -5.65 -27.96 3.08
C ILE A 694 -5.55 -26.50 2.65
N VAL A 695 -4.71 -25.69 3.31
CA VAL A 695 -4.55 -24.26 2.96
C VAL A 695 -3.97 -24.11 1.55
N SER A 696 -2.96 -24.91 1.21
CA SER A 696 -2.35 -24.92 -0.14
C SER A 696 -3.36 -25.30 -1.22
N ALA A 697 -4.19 -26.32 -0.95
CA ALA A 697 -5.28 -26.75 -1.82
C ALA A 697 -6.31 -25.62 -2.03
N MET A 698 -6.78 -24.99 -0.94
CA MET A 698 -7.71 -23.86 -1.02
C MET A 698 -7.12 -22.67 -1.78
N TYR A 699 -5.84 -22.38 -1.56
CA TYR A 699 -5.10 -21.33 -2.26
C TYR A 699 -5.02 -21.60 -3.77
N LYS A 700 -4.67 -22.83 -4.16
CA LYS A 700 -4.61 -23.29 -5.55
C LYS A 700 -5.97 -23.25 -6.23
N MET A 701 -7.04 -23.71 -5.56
CA MET A 701 -8.41 -23.61 -6.07
C MET A 701 -8.79 -22.18 -6.44
N ARG A 702 -8.49 -21.22 -5.57
CA ARG A 702 -8.78 -19.79 -5.84
C ARG A 702 -7.89 -19.20 -6.93
N SER A 703 -6.66 -19.70 -7.07
CA SER A 703 -5.71 -19.30 -8.13
C SER A 703 -6.19 -19.72 -9.53
N GLU A 704 -6.69 -20.95 -9.65
CA GLU A 704 -7.16 -21.53 -10.91
C GLU A 704 -8.60 -21.10 -11.25
N LYS A 705 -9.48 -20.99 -10.24
CA LYS A 705 -10.91 -20.65 -10.40
C LYS A 705 -11.31 -19.48 -9.50
N PRO A 706 -11.18 -18.22 -9.96
CA PRO A 706 -11.50 -17.02 -9.17
C PRO A 706 -12.94 -16.94 -8.65
N GLN A 707 -13.87 -17.66 -9.29
CA GLN A 707 -15.28 -17.74 -8.91
C GLN A 707 -15.55 -18.55 -7.63
N ILE A 708 -14.57 -19.30 -7.12
CA ILE A 708 -14.71 -20.06 -5.87
C ILE A 708 -14.64 -19.09 -4.69
N HIS A 709 -15.66 -19.15 -3.84
CA HIS A 709 -15.79 -18.25 -2.69
C HIS A 709 -15.57 -19.00 -1.38
N PHE A 710 -14.75 -18.44 -0.49
CA PHE A 710 -14.56 -18.95 0.86
C PHE A 710 -15.27 -18.06 1.87
N ARG A 711 -16.06 -18.66 2.76
CA ARG A 711 -16.83 -17.91 3.77
C ARG A 711 -15.88 -17.33 4.81
N GLU A 712 -15.90 -16.00 4.96
CA GLU A 712 -15.06 -15.29 5.93
C GLU A 712 -15.22 -15.80 7.36
N GLN A 713 -16.45 -16.18 7.73
CA GLN A 713 -16.80 -16.73 9.04
C GLN A 713 -16.01 -18.00 9.41
N ILE A 714 -15.49 -18.72 8.42
CA ILE A 714 -14.70 -19.94 8.62
C ILE A 714 -13.19 -19.63 8.56
N VAL A 715 -12.77 -18.78 7.61
CA VAL A 715 -11.36 -18.49 7.34
C VAL A 715 -10.75 -17.51 8.36
N VAL A 716 -11.48 -16.44 8.74
CA VAL A 716 -10.96 -15.39 9.64
C VAL A 716 -10.55 -15.95 11.02
N PRO A 717 -11.34 -16.81 11.69
CA PRO A 717 -10.90 -17.45 12.93
C PRO A 717 -9.59 -18.25 12.79
N GLN A 718 -9.35 -18.85 11.63
CA GLN A 718 -8.11 -19.59 11.38
C GLN A 718 -6.91 -18.65 11.17
N ILE A 719 -7.12 -17.50 10.52
CA ILE A 719 -6.09 -16.45 10.43
C ILE A 719 -5.66 -16.00 11.83
N ILE A 720 -6.64 -15.73 12.71
CA ILE A 720 -6.38 -15.30 14.10
C ILE A 720 -5.62 -16.39 14.87
N ARG A 721 -6.04 -17.65 14.75
CA ARG A 721 -5.36 -18.79 15.37
C ARG A 721 -3.91 -18.93 14.90
N GLU A 722 -3.67 -18.75 13.62
CA GLU A 722 -2.33 -18.91 13.05
C GLU A 722 -1.38 -17.76 13.39
N ILE A 723 -1.93 -16.54 13.52
CA ILE A 723 -1.22 -15.40 14.12
C ILE A 723 -0.82 -15.72 15.58
N LYS A 724 -1.73 -16.34 16.35
CA LYS A 724 -1.46 -16.75 17.74
C LYS A 724 -0.36 -17.81 17.80
N GLU A 725 -0.42 -18.84 16.96
CA GLU A 725 0.64 -19.87 16.86
C GLU A 725 1.99 -19.25 16.49
N SER A 726 2.01 -18.31 15.53
CA SER A 726 3.21 -17.55 15.17
C SER A 726 3.83 -16.82 16.37
N TYR A 727 3.02 -16.15 17.20
CA TYR A 727 3.53 -15.49 18.41
C TYR A 727 4.05 -16.46 19.48
N MET A 728 3.45 -17.64 19.61
CA MET A 728 3.93 -18.69 20.51
C MET A 728 5.31 -19.20 20.08
N ILE A 729 5.50 -19.46 18.77
CA ILE A 729 6.81 -19.83 18.20
C ILE A 729 7.83 -18.72 18.46
N LEU A 730 7.45 -17.45 18.28
CA LEU A 730 8.34 -16.30 18.47
C LEU A 730 8.84 -16.19 19.92
N LYS A 731 7.97 -16.47 20.89
CA LYS A 731 8.32 -16.56 22.32
C LYS A 731 9.29 -17.72 22.59
N GLU A 732 9.03 -18.89 22.02
CA GLU A 732 9.87 -20.07 22.19
C GLU A 732 11.28 -19.86 21.61
N ILE A 733 11.39 -19.21 20.44
CA ILE A 733 12.68 -18.82 19.85
C ILE A 733 13.47 -17.91 20.80
N HIS A 734 12.81 -16.91 21.40
CA HIS A 734 13.44 -16.00 22.36
C HIS A 734 13.97 -16.75 23.58
N ASP A 735 13.15 -17.62 24.18
CA ASP A 735 13.53 -18.37 25.38
C ASP A 735 14.69 -19.35 25.09
N LEU A 736 14.75 -19.90 23.89
CA LEU A 736 15.85 -20.77 23.46
C LEU A 736 17.14 -19.99 23.13
N LYS A 737 17.04 -18.82 22.48
CA LYS A 737 18.22 -17.97 22.19
C LYS A 737 18.88 -17.44 23.46
N ALA A 738 18.10 -17.21 24.53
CA ALA A 738 18.64 -16.84 25.84
C ALA A 738 19.49 -17.97 26.47
N SER A 739 19.27 -19.23 26.09
CA SER A 739 19.91 -20.40 26.71
C SER A 739 21.25 -20.84 26.08
N LYS A 740 21.74 -20.19 25.01
CA LYS A 740 23.00 -20.47 24.24
C LYS A 740 23.26 -21.91 23.76
N LYS A 741 22.56 -22.95 24.25
CA LYS A 741 22.83 -24.38 24.00
C LYS A 741 22.02 -25.01 22.85
N LYS A 742 21.17 -24.27 22.14
CA LYS A 742 20.14 -24.83 21.24
C LYS A 742 19.92 -24.02 19.94
N GLU A 743 21.00 -23.55 19.32
CA GLU A 743 20.95 -22.72 18.11
C GLU A 743 20.27 -23.42 16.91
N PHE A 744 20.47 -24.73 16.75
CA PHE A 744 19.81 -25.54 15.71
C PHE A 744 18.29 -25.62 15.89
N LEU A 745 17.82 -25.76 17.14
CA LEU A 745 16.38 -25.78 17.46
C LEU A 745 15.72 -24.41 17.19
N ALA A 746 16.44 -23.32 17.48
CA ALA A 746 15.98 -21.97 17.16
C ALA A 746 15.81 -21.79 15.63
N LYS A 747 16.74 -22.30 14.82
CA LYS A 747 16.66 -22.23 13.36
C LYS A 747 15.47 -23.03 12.78
N ASN A 748 15.18 -24.20 13.33
CA ASN A 748 13.98 -24.96 12.95
C ASN A 748 12.68 -24.22 13.30
N LEU A 749 12.64 -23.56 14.46
CA LEU A 749 11.49 -22.73 14.83
C LEU A 749 11.36 -21.48 13.96
N GLU A 750 12.47 -20.86 13.53
CA GLU A 750 12.46 -19.75 12.56
C GLU A 750 11.86 -20.20 11.21
N ASN A 751 12.23 -21.39 10.74
CA ASN A 751 11.62 -21.98 9.54
C ASN A 751 10.12 -22.23 9.73
N ASN A 752 9.70 -22.70 10.90
CA ASN A 752 8.29 -22.88 11.23
C ASN A 752 7.53 -21.56 11.27
N LEU A 753 8.14 -20.49 11.80
CA LEU A 753 7.57 -19.15 11.80
C LEU A 753 7.40 -18.62 10.37
N ALA A 754 8.41 -18.83 9.50
CA ALA A 754 8.32 -18.44 8.09
C ALA A 754 7.19 -19.18 7.35
N ARG A 755 7.00 -20.48 7.64
CA ARG A 755 5.86 -21.26 7.10
C ARG A 755 4.51 -20.74 7.61
N SER A 756 4.39 -20.46 8.90
CA SER A 756 3.16 -19.92 9.48
C SER A 756 2.82 -18.54 8.90
N LEU A 757 3.83 -17.69 8.68
CA LEU A 757 3.65 -16.43 7.94
C LEU A 757 3.12 -16.65 6.52
N LYS A 758 3.69 -17.60 5.76
CA LYS A 758 3.18 -17.96 4.43
C LYS A 758 1.70 -18.37 4.50
N TYR A 759 1.31 -19.21 5.47
CA TYR A 759 -0.08 -19.63 5.65
C TYR A 759 -1.02 -18.47 5.97
N ILE A 760 -0.60 -17.51 6.79
CA ILE A 760 -1.40 -16.32 7.07
C ILE A 760 -1.68 -15.56 5.78
N PHE A 761 -0.67 -15.37 4.91
CA PHE A 761 -0.86 -14.70 3.62
C PHE A 761 -1.74 -15.52 2.65
N GLU A 762 -1.57 -16.84 2.59
CA GLU A 762 -2.44 -17.71 1.79
C GLU A 762 -3.91 -17.60 2.24
N LEU A 763 -4.18 -17.67 3.55
CA LEU A 763 -5.52 -17.50 4.12
C LEU A 763 -6.10 -16.09 3.88
N LEU A 764 -5.29 -15.03 4.05
CA LEU A 764 -5.70 -13.67 3.72
C LEU A 764 -6.09 -13.56 2.24
N SER A 765 -5.34 -14.22 1.37
CA SER A 765 -5.59 -14.25 -0.07
C SER A 765 -6.84 -15.05 -0.47
N LEU A 766 -7.55 -15.69 0.48
CA LEU A 766 -8.85 -16.35 0.26
C LEU A 766 -10.06 -15.43 0.55
N VAL A 767 -9.85 -14.37 1.32
CA VAL A 767 -10.90 -13.42 1.74
C VAL A 767 -10.72 -12.05 1.09
N TYR A 768 -9.48 -11.58 0.98
CA TYR A 768 -9.13 -10.27 0.44
C TYR A 768 -8.71 -10.35 -1.04
N PRO A 769 -8.52 -9.22 -1.75
CA PRO A 769 -8.04 -9.20 -3.13
C PRO A 769 -6.69 -9.91 -3.29
N ARG A 770 -6.69 -11.06 -3.99
CA ARG A 770 -5.56 -11.99 -4.07
C ARG A 770 -4.26 -11.32 -4.52
N GLU A 771 -4.30 -10.54 -5.61
CA GLU A 771 -3.11 -9.89 -6.16
C GLU A 771 -2.44 -8.94 -5.18
N ASP A 772 -3.22 -8.17 -4.42
CA ASP A 772 -2.69 -7.21 -3.45
C ASP A 772 -2.00 -7.93 -2.28
N ILE A 773 -2.59 -9.04 -1.81
CA ILE A 773 -2.01 -9.86 -0.73
C ILE A 773 -0.71 -10.53 -1.19
N ILE A 774 -0.67 -11.06 -2.43
CA ILE A 774 0.55 -11.67 -3.00
C ILE A 774 1.65 -10.64 -3.15
N LYS A 775 1.33 -9.45 -3.69
CA LYS A 775 2.30 -8.33 -3.81
C LYS A 775 2.88 -7.95 -2.45
N ALA A 776 2.04 -7.83 -1.43
CA ALA A 776 2.49 -7.52 -0.08
C ALA A 776 3.42 -8.61 0.48
N TYR A 777 3.03 -9.89 0.35
CA TYR A 777 3.85 -11.02 0.81
C TYR A 777 5.25 -11.04 0.17
N GLN A 778 5.33 -10.93 -1.15
CA GLN A 778 6.60 -10.98 -1.89
C GLN A 778 7.53 -9.81 -1.54
N ASN A 779 6.97 -8.62 -1.33
CA ASN A 779 7.73 -7.44 -0.96
C ASN A 779 8.11 -7.41 0.54
N ILE A 780 7.33 -8.02 1.43
CA ILE A 780 7.71 -8.19 2.84
C ILE A 780 8.87 -9.19 2.98
N THR A 781 8.85 -10.27 2.21
CA THR A 781 9.87 -11.33 2.30
C THR A 781 11.20 -10.98 1.65
N THR A 782 11.18 -10.24 0.54
CA THR A 782 12.41 -9.99 -0.26
C THR A 782 12.59 -8.54 -0.68
N GLY A 783 11.66 -7.64 -0.35
CA GLY A 783 11.67 -6.25 -0.80
C GLY A 783 12.73 -5.38 -0.10
N THR A 784 12.93 -4.19 -0.66
CA THR A 784 13.67 -3.14 0.05
C THR A 784 12.87 -2.65 1.25
N LYS A 785 13.51 -2.01 2.24
CA LYS A 785 12.80 -1.41 3.38
C LYS A 785 11.60 -0.54 2.97
N LYS A 786 11.75 0.22 1.88
CA LYS A 786 10.68 1.04 1.31
C LYS A 786 9.52 0.21 0.74
N ALA A 787 9.80 -0.94 0.14
CA ALA A 787 8.79 -1.85 -0.38
C ALA A 787 8.06 -2.57 0.76
N ILE A 788 8.73 -2.87 1.87
CA ILE A 788 8.12 -3.39 3.10
C ILE A 788 7.14 -2.35 3.66
N ASP A 789 7.55 -1.09 3.80
CA ASP A 789 6.69 -0.01 4.28
C ASP A 789 5.42 0.14 3.41
N TYR A 790 5.57 0.14 2.08
CA TYR A 790 4.43 0.17 1.15
C TYR A 790 3.53 -1.06 1.25
N SER A 791 4.10 -2.24 1.52
CA SER A 791 3.32 -3.48 1.68
C SER A 791 2.51 -3.46 2.96
N ILE A 792 3.09 -2.97 4.06
CA ILE A 792 2.39 -2.78 5.33
C ILE A 792 1.24 -1.77 5.15
N GLU A 793 1.52 -0.65 4.49
CA GLU A 793 0.50 0.37 4.20
C GLU A 793 -0.62 -0.16 3.28
N LEU A 794 -0.27 -0.99 2.30
CA LEU A 794 -1.26 -1.66 1.45
C LEU A 794 -2.16 -2.60 2.26
N LEU A 795 -1.57 -3.42 3.14
CA LEU A 795 -2.31 -4.34 4.00
C LEU A 795 -3.21 -3.60 5.00
N ASP A 796 -2.74 -2.51 5.60
CA ASP A 796 -3.52 -1.67 6.52
C ASP A 796 -4.77 -1.04 5.87
N ASN A 797 -4.70 -0.82 4.56
CA ASN A 797 -5.83 -0.29 3.78
C ASN A 797 -6.83 -1.36 3.31
N ILE A 798 -6.44 -2.64 3.26
CA ILE A 798 -7.25 -3.73 2.69
C ILE A 798 -7.79 -4.66 3.78
N VAL A 799 -6.97 -5.01 4.75
CA VAL A 799 -7.28 -5.96 5.81
C VAL A 799 -8.10 -5.26 6.90
N ARG A 800 -9.08 -5.95 7.48
CA ARG A 800 -9.85 -5.42 8.62
C ARG A 800 -8.91 -5.01 9.76
N LYS A 801 -9.19 -3.83 10.34
CA LYS A 801 -8.38 -3.21 11.39
C LYS A 801 -8.10 -4.16 12.58
N GLU A 802 -9.08 -4.95 12.98
CA GLU A 802 -8.97 -5.93 14.08
C GLU A 802 -7.88 -6.99 13.81
N ILE A 803 -7.81 -7.50 12.59
CA ILE A 803 -6.81 -8.51 12.18
C ILE A 803 -5.46 -7.81 11.98
N MET A 804 -5.45 -6.64 11.34
CA MET A 804 -4.21 -5.92 11.08
C MET A 804 -3.53 -5.48 12.39
N GLU A 805 -4.26 -5.09 13.42
CA GLU A 805 -3.71 -4.70 14.72
C GLU A 805 -2.86 -5.81 15.36
N VAL A 806 -3.32 -7.06 15.26
CA VAL A 806 -2.61 -8.23 15.78
C VAL A 806 -1.60 -8.82 14.79
N PHE A 807 -1.74 -8.58 13.49
CA PHE A 807 -0.81 -9.10 12.48
C PHE A 807 0.40 -8.18 12.26
N LEU A 808 0.20 -6.86 12.32
CA LEU A 808 1.19 -5.84 12.03
C LEU A 808 2.53 -6.06 12.76
N PRO A 809 2.57 -6.36 14.08
CA PRO A 809 3.84 -6.56 14.77
C PRO A 809 4.62 -7.78 14.28
N LEU A 810 4.01 -8.77 13.62
CA LEU A 810 4.72 -9.92 13.04
C LEU A 810 5.46 -9.55 11.75
N ILE A 811 4.92 -8.64 10.95
CA ILE A 811 5.45 -8.26 9.64
C ILE A 811 6.30 -6.97 9.64
N GLU A 812 6.22 -6.15 10.69
CA GLU A 812 7.07 -4.97 10.85
C GLU A 812 8.57 -5.30 10.92
N ASP A 813 9.40 -4.45 10.29
CA ASP A 813 10.87 -4.43 10.40
C ASP A 813 11.29 -3.76 11.73
N ILE A 814 11.04 -4.47 12.84
CA ILE A 814 11.42 -4.07 14.20
C ILE A 814 12.43 -5.07 14.80
N PRO A 815 13.28 -4.64 15.76
CA PRO A 815 14.18 -5.53 16.46
C PRO A 815 13.45 -6.72 17.08
N PHE A 816 14.08 -7.90 17.06
CA PHE A 816 13.48 -9.16 17.51
C PHE A 816 12.93 -9.06 18.96
N GLU A 817 13.66 -8.43 19.86
CA GLU A 817 13.25 -8.20 21.26
C GLU A 817 11.95 -7.39 21.36
N ASP A 818 11.82 -6.33 20.58
CA ASP A 818 10.61 -5.52 20.53
C ASP A 818 9.43 -6.31 19.95
N LYS A 819 9.71 -7.19 18.98
CA LYS A 819 8.72 -8.09 18.37
C LYS A 819 8.15 -9.07 19.40
N VAL A 820 9.00 -9.66 20.24
CA VAL A 820 8.59 -10.54 21.36
C VAL A 820 7.77 -9.77 22.39
N LYS A 821 8.22 -8.58 22.79
CA LYS A 821 7.53 -7.74 23.78
C LYS A 821 6.13 -7.32 23.32
N LYS A 822 6.00 -6.89 22.06
CA LYS A 822 4.69 -6.61 21.44
C LYS A 822 3.86 -7.89 21.34
N GLY A 823 4.45 -9.01 20.92
CA GLY A 823 3.76 -10.31 20.80
C GLY A 823 3.11 -10.79 22.09
N ARG A 824 3.79 -10.63 23.25
CA ARG A 824 3.19 -10.96 24.57
C ARG A 824 1.93 -10.15 24.87
N LYS A 825 1.85 -8.89 24.42
CA LYS A 825 0.63 -8.07 24.56
C LYS A 825 -0.46 -8.54 23.60
N MET A 826 -0.10 -8.87 22.36
CA MET A 826 -1.05 -9.34 21.34
C MET A 826 -1.67 -10.68 21.69
N LEU A 827 -0.92 -11.62 22.30
CA LEU A 827 -1.47 -12.89 22.79
C LEU A 827 -2.67 -12.69 23.73
N LYS A 828 -2.62 -11.71 24.63
CA LYS A 828 -3.74 -11.39 25.54
C LYS A 828 -4.97 -10.83 24.81
N ILE A 829 -4.76 -10.11 23.70
CA ILE A 829 -5.85 -9.57 22.87
C ILE A 829 -6.48 -10.70 22.05
N LEU A 830 -5.66 -11.57 21.47
CA LEU A 830 -6.07 -12.75 20.70
C LEU A 830 -6.91 -13.72 21.55
N GLU A 831 -6.53 -13.94 22.81
CA GLU A 831 -7.33 -14.74 23.76
C GLU A 831 -8.74 -14.18 23.99
N LYS A 832 -8.90 -12.85 24.01
CA LYS A 832 -10.21 -12.19 24.13
C LYS A 832 -11.03 -12.30 22.84
N MET A 833 -10.39 -12.19 21.68
CA MET A 833 -11.06 -12.35 20.38
C MET A 833 -11.63 -13.78 20.20
N GLU A 834 -10.92 -14.81 20.69
CA GLU A 834 -11.39 -16.21 20.66
C GLU A 834 -12.55 -16.53 21.63
N LEU A 835 -12.84 -15.64 22.59
CA LEU A 835 -13.95 -15.78 23.56
C LEU A 835 -15.26 -15.17 23.05
N HIS A 836 -15.22 -14.32 22.02
CA HIS A 836 -16.40 -13.67 21.40
C HIS A 836 -16.90 -14.38 20.13
N ASP A 837 -16.37 -15.56 19.80
CA ASP A 837 -16.92 -16.39 18.72
C ASP A 837 -18.29 -16.95 19.14
N PRO A 838 -19.41 -16.59 18.48
CA PRO A 838 -20.79 -16.93 18.90
C PRO A 838 -21.09 -18.43 18.98
N LYS A 839 -20.15 -19.30 18.58
CA LYS A 839 -20.25 -20.77 18.77
C LYS A 839 -19.74 -21.28 20.12
N LYS A 840 -18.99 -20.50 20.91
CA LYS A 840 -18.64 -20.88 22.29
C LYS A 840 -19.79 -20.63 23.28
N ALA A 841 -20.70 -19.71 22.98
CA ALA A 841 -21.86 -19.42 23.83
C ALA A 841 -22.98 -20.49 23.82
N LYS A 842 -22.78 -21.62 23.11
CA LYS A 842 -23.75 -22.73 23.04
C LYS A 842 -23.18 -24.10 23.41
N ILE A 843 -21.94 -24.18 23.90
CA ILE A 843 -21.34 -25.44 24.38
C ILE A 843 -20.59 -25.20 25.71
N SER A 844 -21.17 -24.37 26.58
CA SER A 844 -20.87 -24.36 28.01
C SER A 844 -22.13 -24.67 28.78
#